data_AF-A0A812LEY0-F1
#
_entry.id   AF-A0A812LEY0-F1
#
_cell.length_a   1.000
_cell.length_b   1.000
_cell.length_c   1.000
_cell.angle_alpha   90.00
_cell.angle_beta   90.00
_cell.angle_gamma   90.00
#
_symmetry.space_group_name_H-M   'P 1'
#
loop_
_entity.id
_entity.type
_entity.pdbx_description
1 polymer ?
#
loop_
_entity_poly.entity_id
_entity_poly.type
_entity_poly.pdbx_seq_one_letter_code
_entity_poly.pdbx_strand_id
1 'polypeptide(L)'
;MRGLHRFCLVPGVALLASLRLQAGPHACRSAVAVAGARRGRNTSCSRATFLTHIELLQELRADAAAPVDRKGAGAVALSGHLGEQQDLSFEVLVAVMLSAQTKDGVTYKTMQDLRAHGLSAQKIVDMPIERLTKLVGKVNYHHRKAAYIKKTSQLLLEKYSGSVPDQLWQLLELPGVGEKTALLYLQVAKGKVEGIAVDTHVHRIANALGWTSSPTKTAQQTRRELEKMIPRRMWGMINPLVVGFGQELRENRSELLRKCLGSSNPRLALQLLSDCGMKVRREMEKAGLDTQNYDGCLWAPLCWTRTLSVRRANPLHLALQRLCREHIGGQSCLPCSERRILRQTLYQDDEEFRTSQLAKTCVLALWLSDRSHSKSVAFSLKTYLTQQSKKWHPRAALASGTWAMATGHLNPSLPLARSLIQLGHEVHYLSREAVRAAIEKTGASFTDAAEEQVELYENREQDIMGAFRTVAREYGMEDAPMMVGISTIAPLHLELQLPGTIRWLQRLQPHVVLFCPMMNAEAVYAAKTLQIPSVGLWTFAGPGGMVGVLNMFVQQSGIPMEEIMARVEAFQPMKDCVARLKENYNVTFDFRKSISPMGFLSTMCETSFNLITTAEEFQDPFPSELSRAYAEGGAKFEYVGPLLEDDVPELELEAEKAMKALAEARAVGRKVVLASMGTILVSDTDDCGWRDVPRDGSEQPRGLTGKQLCQAAWSAVFDAFGAASDEAPQAPLLIVAVGRQPDALTDIDIPGNALCLPVLPQVPLLKAGVDLFLTHGGQNSFMESLSAGVPVVVCPGFGDQVVNAMKAEAMGVGLQVQRPVPPHGEEMAAIASYRADVCAALVRALQEPQFAQKAQRCKECLRNAGGICKARELLFGLVGQSFPKLLGHGPPVLPTSTKASDVPGTESPPAETSAP
;
A
#
# COMPACT_ATOMS: atom_id res chain seq x y z
N MET A 1 -67.60 -6.92 16.26
CA MET A 1 -68.41 -7.47 15.16
C MET A 1 -67.46 -8.10 14.14
N ARG A 2 -67.85 -9.25 13.56
CA ARG A 2 -67.64 -9.75 12.17
C ARG A 2 -66.51 -9.11 11.35
N GLY A 3 -65.58 -9.86 10.72
CA GLY A 3 -65.36 -11.31 10.59
C GLY A 3 -64.23 -11.55 9.54
N LEU A 4 -63.87 -12.74 9.05
CA LEU A 4 -63.80 -14.16 9.48
C LEU A 4 -63.43 -14.97 8.20
N HIS A 5 -62.82 -16.16 8.33
CA HIS A 5 -62.51 -17.18 7.28
C HIS A 5 -61.27 -16.96 6.37
N ARG A 6 -60.51 -17.96 5.86
CA ARG A 6 -60.46 -19.47 5.87
C ARG A 6 -59.07 -19.92 5.29
N PHE A 7 -58.48 -21.13 5.38
CA PHE A 7 -58.64 -22.38 6.17
C PHE A 7 -57.39 -23.31 5.99
N CYS A 8 -57.39 -24.53 6.58
CA CYS A 8 -56.45 -25.68 6.37
C CYS A 8 -54.98 -25.54 6.88
N LEU A 9 -54.24 -26.49 7.51
CA LEU A 9 -54.34 -27.85 8.13
C LEU A 9 -53.00 -28.57 7.78
N VAL A 10 -51.99 -28.73 8.68
CA VAL A 10 -51.72 -29.86 9.64
C VAL A 10 -51.04 -31.10 8.97
N PRO A 11 -50.16 -31.95 9.59
CA PRO A 11 -49.60 -32.03 10.98
C PRO A 11 -48.02 -32.10 11.07
N GLY A 12 -47.43 -32.25 12.28
CA GLY A 12 -46.01 -32.69 12.35
C GLY A 12 -45.18 -32.70 13.66
N VAL A 13 -45.75 -32.76 14.89
CA VAL A 13 -44.92 -32.88 16.12
C VAL A 13 -45.46 -33.96 17.07
N ALA A 14 -44.75 -35.09 17.17
CA ALA A 14 -44.83 -36.03 18.30
C ALA A 14 -43.71 -37.08 18.24
N LEU A 15 -42.69 -37.02 19.12
CA LEU A 15 -42.24 -38.15 19.95
C LEU A 15 -41.14 -37.76 20.96
N LEU A 16 -41.09 -38.52 22.07
CA LEU A 16 -39.95 -38.71 22.97
C LEU A 16 -39.49 -37.53 23.86
N ALA A 17 -40.44 -36.99 24.62
CA ALA A 17 -40.16 -36.63 26.01
C ALA A 17 -40.43 -37.83 26.94
N SER A 18 -39.56 -38.85 26.90
CA SER A 18 -39.53 -39.97 27.87
C SER A 18 -38.20 -40.73 27.75
N LEU A 19 -37.56 -40.98 28.91
CA LEU A 19 -36.27 -41.65 29.18
C LEU A 19 -35.13 -40.75 29.69
N ARG A 20 -35.36 -40.17 30.88
CA ARG A 20 -34.31 -40.05 31.90
C ARG A 20 -34.78 -40.77 33.16
N LEU A 21 -34.23 -41.96 33.44
CA LEU A 21 -34.06 -42.58 34.77
C LEU A 21 -33.66 -44.06 34.58
N GLN A 22 -32.35 -44.34 34.54
CA GLN A 22 -31.70 -45.58 35.01
C GLN A 22 -30.22 -45.62 34.56
N ALA A 23 -29.30 -45.35 35.49
CA ALA A 23 -27.93 -45.90 35.57
C ALA A 23 -27.16 -45.20 36.72
N GLY A 24 -26.59 -45.99 37.64
CA GLY A 24 -25.78 -45.51 38.76
C GLY A 24 -24.29 -45.32 38.41
N PRO A 25 -23.46 -44.90 39.39
CA PRO A 25 -22.11 -44.38 39.15
C PRO A 25 -21.02 -45.47 39.03
N HIS A 26 -21.12 -46.41 38.07
CA HIS A 26 -20.08 -47.42 37.83
C HIS A 26 -19.76 -47.65 36.34
N ALA A 27 -19.28 -46.61 35.64
CA ALA A 27 -18.75 -46.74 34.27
C ALA A 27 -17.68 -45.67 33.95
N CYS A 28 -16.60 -45.59 34.74
CA CYS A 28 -15.52 -44.63 34.49
C CYS A 28 -14.12 -45.19 34.84
N ARG A 29 -13.75 -46.35 34.27
CA ARG A 29 -12.38 -46.91 34.37
C ARG A 29 -11.81 -47.57 33.10
N SER A 30 -12.54 -47.60 31.97
CA SER A 30 -12.13 -48.29 30.74
C SER A 30 -11.80 -47.39 29.53
N ALA A 31 -11.96 -46.06 29.64
CA ALA A 31 -11.66 -45.12 28.55
C ALA A 31 -10.26 -44.45 28.63
N VAL A 32 -9.41 -44.87 29.59
CA VAL A 32 -8.10 -44.24 29.86
C VAL A 32 -6.98 -44.77 28.93
N ALA A 33 -7.22 -45.84 28.17
CA ALA A 33 -6.17 -46.55 27.42
C ALA A 33 -5.86 -46.01 26.00
N VAL A 34 -6.63 -45.03 25.47
CA VAL A 34 -6.47 -44.56 24.06
C VAL A 34 -5.82 -43.18 23.95
N ALA A 35 -5.73 -42.41 25.03
CA ALA A 35 -5.12 -41.06 25.04
C ALA A 35 -3.57 -41.07 25.20
N GLY A 36 -2.90 -42.21 24.95
CA GLY A 36 -1.46 -42.41 25.17
C GLY A 36 -0.54 -42.07 23.99
N ALA A 37 -1.07 -41.57 22.87
CA ALA A 37 -0.26 -41.27 21.69
C ALA A 37 0.49 -39.93 21.83
N ARG A 38 1.80 -39.99 22.08
CA ARG A 38 2.72 -38.86 21.85
C ARG A 38 2.59 -38.42 20.39
N ARG A 39 1.99 -37.25 20.13
CA ARG A 39 1.95 -36.67 18.77
C ARG A 39 3.39 -36.52 18.25
N GLY A 40 3.64 -37.06 17.05
CA GLY A 40 4.95 -36.95 16.40
C GLY A 40 5.27 -35.50 16.02
N ARG A 41 6.58 -35.18 15.94
CA ARG A 41 7.10 -33.83 15.61
C ARG A 41 6.96 -33.44 14.12
N ASN A 42 5.92 -33.92 13.44
CA ASN A 42 5.72 -33.77 11.99
C ASN A 42 4.35 -33.15 11.69
N THR A 43 4.13 -31.91 12.12
CA THR A 43 3.07 -31.04 11.60
C THR A 43 3.72 -29.76 11.12
N SER A 44 3.67 -29.49 9.81
CA SER A 44 4.24 -28.29 9.20
C SER A 44 3.56 -27.03 9.73
N CYS A 45 4.34 -26.01 10.06
CA CYS A 45 3.84 -24.70 10.49
C CYS A 45 3.02 -24.04 9.36
N SER A 46 1.85 -23.51 9.70
CA SER A 46 1.07 -22.70 8.75
C SER A 46 1.77 -21.35 8.50
N ARG A 47 1.55 -20.73 7.34
CA ARG A 47 2.11 -19.39 7.04
C ARG A 47 1.64 -18.32 8.03
N ALA A 48 0.40 -18.39 8.51
CA ALA A 48 -0.11 -17.50 9.56
C ALA A 48 0.66 -17.69 10.88
N THR A 49 0.85 -18.95 11.30
CA THR A 49 1.62 -19.28 12.50
C THR A 49 3.09 -18.83 12.40
N PHE A 50 3.69 -18.93 11.20
CA PHE A 50 5.03 -18.41 10.94
C PHE A 50 5.09 -16.88 11.10
N LEU A 51 4.13 -16.13 10.55
CA LEU A 51 4.09 -14.67 10.66
C LEU A 51 3.96 -14.23 12.12
N THR A 52 3.06 -14.84 12.90
CA THR A 52 2.93 -14.55 14.34
C THR A 52 4.22 -14.88 15.12
N HIS A 53 4.98 -15.91 14.71
CA HIS A 53 6.30 -16.15 15.28
C HIS A 53 7.30 -15.03 14.93
N ILE A 54 7.30 -14.50 13.71
CA ILE A 54 8.19 -13.40 13.30
C ILE A 54 7.84 -12.09 14.00
N GLU A 55 6.55 -11.71 14.06
CA GLU A 55 6.07 -10.52 14.78
C GLU A 55 6.52 -10.53 16.25
N LEU A 56 6.31 -11.67 16.92
CA LEU A 56 6.72 -11.84 18.31
C LEU A 56 8.24 -11.88 18.48
N LEU A 57 8.98 -12.44 17.52
CA LEU A 57 10.45 -12.36 17.52
C LEU A 57 10.95 -10.92 17.31
N GLN A 58 10.28 -10.11 16.48
CA GLN A 58 10.61 -8.69 16.29
C GLN A 58 10.37 -7.91 17.59
N GLU A 59 9.24 -8.13 18.27
CA GLU A 59 8.95 -7.54 19.57
C GLU A 59 10.03 -7.89 20.62
N LEU A 60 10.39 -9.18 20.74
CA LEU A 60 11.44 -9.64 21.68
C LEU A 60 12.85 -9.13 21.32
N ARG A 61 13.06 -8.62 20.12
CA ARG A 61 14.37 -8.19 19.58
C ARG A 61 14.44 -6.69 19.29
N ALA A 62 13.41 -5.92 19.67
CA ALA A 62 13.31 -4.48 19.44
C ALA A 62 14.44 -3.67 20.13
N ASP A 63 15.12 -4.24 21.13
CA ASP A 63 16.23 -3.61 21.85
C ASP A 63 17.61 -3.78 21.19
N ALA A 64 17.72 -4.57 20.10
CA ALA A 64 18.96 -4.87 19.38
C ALA A 64 20.15 -5.21 20.33
N ALA A 65 19.87 -6.04 21.34
CA ALA A 65 20.81 -6.35 22.41
C ALA A 65 21.76 -7.54 22.14
N ALA A 66 21.62 -8.23 21.00
CA ALA A 66 22.41 -9.44 20.72
C ALA A 66 23.80 -9.12 20.13
N PRO A 67 24.79 -10.01 20.30
CA PRO A 67 26.11 -9.85 19.68
C PRO A 67 26.09 -9.58 18.17
N VAL A 68 25.16 -10.19 17.42
CA VAL A 68 25.04 -9.98 15.97
C VAL A 68 24.71 -8.51 15.61
N ASP A 69 23.94 -7.81 16.44
CA ASP A 69 23.45 -6.45 16.18
C ASP A 69 24.59 -5.41 16.24
N ARG A 70 25.56 -5.64 17.12
CA ARG A 70 26.67 -4.70 17.41
C ARG A 70 28.03 -5.16 16.90
N LYS A 71 28.20 -6.46 16.65
CA LYS A 71 29.49 -7.11 16.35
C LYS A 71 29.39 -8.15 15.22
N GLY A 72 28.21 -8.40 14.66
CA GLY A 72 28.03 -9.27 13.50
C GLY A 72 28.61 -8.65 12.23
N ALA A 73 28.89 -9.46 11.20
CA ALA A 73 29.66 -9.03 10.02
C ALA A 73 29.13 -7.74 9.33
N GLY A 74 27.82 -7.54 9.30
CA GLY A 74 27.22 -6.29 8.79
C GLY A 74 27.53 -5.06 9.64
N ALA A 75 27.31 -5.16 10.96
CA ALA A 75 27.66 -4.09 11.90
C ALA A 75 29.17 -3.80 11.92
N VAL A 76 30.01 -4.83 11.78
CA VAL A 76 31.47 -4.69 11.72
C VAL A 76 31.91 -3.85 10.53
N ALA A 77 31.31 -4.09 9.34
CA ALA A 77 31.59 -3.30 8.16
C ALA A 77 31.18 -1.84 8.35
N LEU A 78 29.94 -1.60 8.81
CA LEU A 78 29.35 -0.26 8.93
C LEU A 78 29.91 0.57 10.09
N SER A 79 30.48 -0.05 11.13
CA SER A 79 31.05 0.68 12.29
C SER A 79 32.40 1.38 12.01
N GLY A 80 32.74 1.61 10.75
CA GLY A 80 34.05 2.11 10.30
C GLY A 80 34.05 3.57 9.85
N HIS A 81 33.19 3.94 8.90
CA HIS A 81 33.29 5.21 8.18
C HIS A 81 31.93 5.88 7.90
N LEU A 82 31.73 7.05 8.51
CA LEU A 82 31.05 8.17 7.87
C LEU A 82 32.16 9.00 7.20
N GLY A 83 32.33 8.84 5.89
CA GLY A 83 33.39 9.48 5.12
C GLY A 83 33.29 9.09 3.64
N GLU A 84 33.55 10.04 2.76
CA GLU A 84 33.30 9.92 1.32
C GLU A 84 34.22 8.91 0.62
N GLN A 85 33.67 8.20 -0.36
CA GLN A 85 34.38 7.49 -1.44
C GLN A 85 35.57 6.58 -1.06
N GLN A 86 35.36 5.57 -0.21
CA GLN A 86 36.13 4.32 -0.30
C GLN A 86 35.21 3.09 -0.38
N ASP A 87 35.52 2.17 -1.29
CA ASP A 87 34.69 1.00 -1.56
C ASP A 87 34.79 -0.05 -0.45
N LEU A 88 33.91 0.09 0.55
CA LEU A 88 33.73 -0.81 1.70
C LEU A 88 33.47 -2.28 1.32
N SER A 89 33.19 -2.57 0.04
CA SER A 89 32.92 -3.93 -0.46
C SER A 89 33.99 -4.95 -0.07
N PHE A 90 35.28 -4.62 -0.20
CA PHE A 90 36.34 -5.56 0.16
C PHE A 90 36.36 -5.87 1.67
N GLU A 91 36.12 -4.88 2.53
CA GLU A 91 36.06 -5.10 3.97
C GLU A 91 34.86 -5.95 4.38
N VAL A 92 33.68 -5.71 3.77
CA VAL A 92 32.48 -6.54 4.00
C VAL A 92 32.77 -7.99 3.63
N LEU A 93 33.38 -8.23 2.46
CA LEU A 93 33.74 -9.56 1.99
C LEU A 93 34.64 -10.30 2.99
N VAL A 94 35.71 -9.64 3.45
CA VAL A 94 36.63 -10.23 4.46
C VAL A 94 35.90 -10.47 5.78
N ALA A 95 35.04 -9.55 6.23
CA ALA A 95 34.26 -9.71 7.45
C ALA A 95 33.31 -10.93 7.38
N VAL A 96 32.58 -11.13 6.27
CA VAL A 96 31.70 -12.30 6.12
C VAL A 96 32.49 -13.61 6.00
N MET A 97 33.63 -13.62 5.31
CA MET A 97 34.54 -14.78 5.22
C MET A 97 35.10 -15.18 6.60
N LEU A 98 35.49 -14.20 7.43
CA LEU A 98 35.95 -14.44 8.79
C LEU A 98 34.81 -14.91 9.71
N SER A 99 33.60 -14.35 9.56
CA SER A 99 32.45 -14.67 10.42
C SER A 99 32.01 -16.14 10.39
N ALA A 100 32.28 -16.85 9.29
CA ALA A 100 31.86 -18.24 9.12
C ALA A 100 32.38 -19.13 10.26
N GLN A 101 31.46 -19.66 11.07
CA GLN A 101 31.77 -20.50 12.25
C GLN A 101 32.68 -19.82 13.29
N THR A 102 32.66 -18.49 13.41
CA THR A 102 33.42 -17.72 14.42
C THR A 102 32.49 -16.79 15.19
N LYS A 103 32.74 -16.56 16.49
CA LYS A 103 31.92 -15.66 17.30
C LYS A 103 32.07 -14.21 16.82
N ASP A 104 30.95 -13.49 16.72
CA ASP A 104 30.87 -12.11 16.26
C ASP A 104 31.91 -11.19 16.91
N GLY A 105 32.04 -11.21 18.24
CA GLY A 105 33.03 -10.38 18.95
C GLY A 105 34.50 -10.70 18.63
N VAL A 106 34.82 -11.91 18.16
CA VAL A 106 36.16 -12.28 17.68
C VAL A 106 36.36 -11.78 16.26
N THR A 107 35.36 -11.92 15.39
CA THR A 107 35.35 -11.37 14.03
C THR A 107 35.54 -9.85 14.05
N TYR A 108 34.77 -9.14 14.88
CA TYR A 108 34.85 -7.70 15.07
C TYR A 108 36.26 -7.24 15.46
N LYS A 109 36.86 -7.85 16.49
CA LYS A 109 38.22 -7.49 16.92
C LYS A 109 39.25 -7.81 15.84
N THR A 110 39.11 -8.93 15.14
CA THR A 110 40.02 -9.30 14.04
C THR A 110 39.93 -8.31 12.87
N MET A 111 38.73 -7.82 12.55
CA MET A 111 38.55 -6.79 11.52
C MET A 111 39.15 -5.44 11.93
N GLN A 112 39.07 -5.06 13.21
CA GLN A 112 39.80 -3.89 13.73
C GLN A 112 41.32 -4.07 13.60
N ASP A 113 41.84 -5.23 14.02
CA ASP A 113 43.27 -5.57 13.92
C ASP A 113 43.76 -5.54 12.44
N LEU A 114 42.93 -5.99 11.49
CA LEU A 114 43.21 -5.93 10.04
C LEU A 114 43.13 -4.50 9.46
N ARG A 115 42.10 -3.73 9.83
CA ARG A 115 41.94 -2.31 9.42
C ARG A 115 43.12 -1.46 9.85
N ALA A 116 43.63 -1.67 11.07
CA ALA A 116 44.82 -0.98 11.58
C ALA A 116 46.10 -1.25 10.76
N HIS A 117 46.12 -2.31 9.94
CA HIS A 117 47.20 -2.62 9.00
C HIS A 117 46.91 -2.14 7.55
N GLY A 118 45.77 -1.48 7.32
CA GLY A 118 45.28 -1.05 6.02
C GLY A 118 44.71 -2.21 5.21
N LEU A 119 43.42 -2.48 5.36
CA LEU A 119 42.77 -3.61 4.70
C LEU A 119 42.42 -3.29 3.24
N SER A 120 43.21 -3.81 2.29
CA SER A 120 42.89 -3.78 0.86
C SER A 120 43.37 -5.06 0.15
N ALA A 121 42.79 -5.38 -1.01
CA ALA A 121 43.18 -6.57 -1.78
C ALA A 121 44.68 -6.59 -2.05
N GLN A 122 45.25 -5.49 -2.55
CA GLN A 122 46.68 -5.33 -2.81
C GLN A 122 47.52 -5.62 -1.55
N LYS A 123 47.24 -4.93 -0.43
CA LYS A 123 48.00 -5.12 0.83
C LYS A 123 47.90 -6.54 1.39
N ILE A 124 46.79 -7.25 1.16
CA ILE A 124 46.63 -8.65 1.55
C ILE A 124 47.46 -9.59 0.64
N VAL A 125 47.59 -9.29 -0.65
CA VAL A 125 48.47 -10.03 -1.56
C VAL A 125 49.95 -9.83 -1.22
N ASP A 126 50.35 -8.59 -0.92
CA ASP A 126 51.73 -8.25 -0.56
C ASP A 126 52.14 -8.80 0.81
N MET A 127 51.19 -9.02 1.72
CA MET A 127 51.47 -9.50 3.08
C MET A 127 51.90 -10.98 3.10
N PRO A 128 53.01 -11.34 3.78
CA PRO A 128 53.39 -12.74 4.01
C PRO A 128 52.26 -13.53 4.67
N ILE A 129 52.04 -14.78 4.22
CA ILE A 129 50.88 -15.57 4.66
C ILE A 129 50.96 -15.91 6.16
N GLU A 130 52.16 -16.01 6.72
CA GLU A 130 52.44 -16.18 8.14
C GLU A 130 51.97 -14.97 8.95
N ARG A 131 52.19 -13.75 8.43
CA ARG A 131 51.75 -12.50 9.05
C ARG A 131 50.23 -12.37 9.01
N LEU A 132 49.61 -12.66 7.87
CA LEU A 132 48.15 -12.66 7.75
C LEU A 132 47.52 -13.71 8.68
N THR A 133 48.07 -14.93 8.71
CA THR A 133 47.66 -16.02 9.60
C THR A 133 47.75 -15.61 11.07
N LYS A 134 48.81 -14.89 11.47
CA LYS A 134 48.97 -14.37 12.83
C LYS A 134 47.92 -13.30 13.17
N LEU A 135 47.60 -12.39 12.26
CA LEU A 135 46.56 -11.37 12.44
C LEU A 135 45.18 -12.02 12.62
N VAL A 136 44.82 -13.01 11.79
CA VAL A 136 43.54 -13.73 11.92
C VAL A 136 43.57 -14.87 12.96
N GLY A 137 44.66 -15.05 13.72
CA GLY A 137 44.92 -16.26 14.52
C GLY A 137 43.88 -16.61 15.59
N LYS A 138 43.04 -15.66 16.01
CA LYS A 138 41.94 -15.88 16.97
C LYS A 138 40.67 -16.45 16.32
N VAL A 139 40.58 -16.43 15.00
CA VAL A 139 39.43 -16.89 14.21
C VAL A 139 39.46 -18.42 14.06
N ASN A 140 38.29 -19.06 14.08
CA ASN A 140 38.22 -20.51 13.84
C ASN A 140 38.63 -20.83 12.41
N TYR A 141 39.49 -21.85 12.25
CA TYR A 141 40.11 -22.26 10.98
C TYR A 141 40.99 -21.16 10.33
N HIS A 142 41.64 -20.31 11.14
CA HIS A 142 42.42 -19.16 10.67
C HIS A 142 43.45 -19.46 9.57
N HIS A 143 44.21 -20.56 9.64
CA HIS A 143 45.15 -20.94 8.56
C HIS A 143 44.45 -21.07 7.19
N ARG A 144 43.32 -21.78 7.14
CA ARG A 144 42.54 -21.97 5.91
C ARG A 144 41.90 -20.65 5.45
N LYS A 145 41.40 -19.84 6.39
CA LYS A 145 40.81 -18.52 6.08
C LYS A 145 41.83 -17.50 5.58
N ALA A 146 43.02 -17.45 6.16
CA ALA A 146 44.12 -16.61 5.68
C ALA A 146 44.49 -16.98 4.23
N ALA A 147 44.61 -18.28 3.94
CA ALA A 147 44.87 -18.77 2.60
C ALA A 147 43.74 -18.41 1.61
N TYR A 148 42.47 -18.54 2.00
CA TYR A 148 41.33 -18.13 1.17
C TYR A 148 41.28 -16.61 0.96
N ILE A 149 41.41 -15.80 2.01
CA ILE A 149 41.42 -14.33 1.90
C ILE A 149 42.56 -13.86 0.97
N LYS A 150 43.76 -14.46 1.07
CA LYS A 150 44.86 -14.14 0.16
C LYS A 150 44.58 -14.55 -1.28
N LYS A 151 44.11 -15.78 -1.54
CA LYS A 151 43.76 -16.25 -2.89
C LYS A 151 42.62 -15.46 -3.53
N THR A 152 41.60 -15.13 -2.75
CA THR A 152 40.49 -14.26 -3.21
C THR A 152 41.01 -12.88 -3.56
N SER A 153 41.92 -12.30 -2.76
CA SER A 153 42.52 -11.00 -3.08
C SER A 153 43.34 -11.02 -4.38
N GLN A 154 44.07 -12.11 -4.65
CA GLN A 154 44.77 -12.31 -5.94
C GLN A 154 43.77 -12.36 -7.10
N LEU A 155 42.75 -13.22 -7.00
CA LEU A 155 41.73 -13.38 -8.04
C LEU A 155 40.93 -12.10 -8.31
N LEU A 156 40.68 -11.27 -7.28
CA LEU A 156 40.03 -9.97 -7.44
C LEU A 156 40.89 -9.00 -8.26
N LEU A 157 42.20 -8.93 -8.00
CA LEU A 157 43.12 -8.09 -8.76
C LEU A 157 43.29 -8.59 -10.21
N GLU A 158 43.37 -9.91 -10.41
CA GLU A 158 43.59 -10.54 -11.72
C GLU A 158 42.36 -10.51 -12.64
N LYS A 159 41.16 -10.82 -12.11
CA LYS A 159 39.93 -11.04 -12.91
C LYS A 159 38.91 -9.90 -12.81
N TYR A 160 38.96 -9.10 -11.74
CA TYR A 160 37.92 -8.11 -11.42
C TYR A 160 38.48 -6.70 -11.15
N SER A 161 39.70 -6.41 -11.60
CA SER A 161 40.39 -5.12 -11.47
C SER A 161 40.46 -4.58 -10.03
N GLY A 162 40.49 -5.48 -9.04
CA GLY A 162 40.52 -5.18 -7.60
C GLY A 162 39.14 -5.00 -6.94
N SER A 163 38.06 -4.90 -7.72
CA SER A 163 36.69 -4.70 -7.24
C SER A 163 36.00 -6.02 -6.90
N VAL A 164 35.20 -6.05 -5.83
CA VAL A 164 34.43 -7.25 -5.47
C VAL A 164 33.19 -7.39 -6.37
N PRO A 165 32.96 -8.56 -7.02
CA PRO A 165 31.81 -8.80 -7.88
C PRO A 165 30.46 -8.56 -7.20
N ASP A 166 29.45 -8.18 -7.98
CA ASP A 166 28.09 -7.88 -7.49
C ASP A 166 27.02 -8.90 -7.92
N GLN A 167 27.45 -10.02 -8.49
CA GLN A 167 26.63 -11.15 -8.94
C GLN A 167 26.88 -12.40 -8.08
N LEU A 168 25.80 -13.10 -7.70
CA LEU A 168 25.88 -14.28 -6.83
C LEU A 168 26.79 -15.39 -7.38
N TRP A 169 26.73 -15.67 -8.69
CA TRP A 169 27.54 -16.73 -9.30
C TRP A 169 29.03 -16.39 -9.31
N GLN A 170 29.41 -15.12 -9.59
CA GLN A 170 30.80 -14.66 -9.54
C GLN A 170 31.37 -14.74 -8.12
N LEU A 171 30.57 -14.40 -7.10
CA LEU A 171 30.98 -14.51 -5.71
C LEU A 171 31.22 -15.96 -5.27
N LEU A 172 30.49 -16.93 -5.83
CA LEU A 172 30.68 -18.36 -5.56
C LEU A 172 31.96 -18.94 -6.20
N GLU A 173 32.56 -18.25 -7.17
CA GLU A 173 33.89 -18.61 -7.70
C GLU A 173 35.03 -18.24 -6.73
N LEU A 174 34.78 -17.31 -5.79
CA LEU A 174 35.82 -16.82 -4.88
C LEU A 174 36.19 -17.86 -3.81
N PRO A 175 37.48 -18.20 -3.64
CA PRO A 175 37.93 -19.16 -2.62
C PRO A 175 37.40 -18.86 -1.21
N GLY A 176 36.69 -19.83 -0.62
CA GLY A 176 36.15 -19.72 0.74
C GLY A 176 34.82 -18.97 0.85
N VAL A 177 34.22 -18.52 -0.25
CA VAL A 177 32.89 -17.91 -0.30
C VAL A 177 31.85 -18.98 -0.68
N GLY A 178 31.06 -19.43 0.29
CA GLY A 178 29.88 -20.27 0.03
C GLY A 178 28.59 -19.44 -0.06
N GLU A 179 27.47 -20.06 -0.46
CA GLU A 179 26.16 -19.38 -0.65
C GLU A 179 25.81 -18.40 0.48
N LYS A 180 25.85 -18.83 1.75
CA LYS A 180 25.55 -17.94 2.89
C LYS A 180 26.44 -16.70 2.91
N THR A 181 27.74 -16.86 2.63
CA THR A 181 28.72 -15.78 2.63
C THR A 181 28.46 -14.81 1.47
N ALA A 182 28.17 -15.32 0.27
CA ALA A 182 27.83 -14.51 -0.89
C ALA A 182 26.52 -13.73 -0.70
N LEU A 183 25.47 -14.38 -0.18
CA LEU A 183 24.18 -13.74 0.13
C LEU A 183 24.33 -12.63 1.18
N LEU A 184 25.04 -12.88 2.28
CA LEU A 184 25.30 -11.85 3.30
C LEU A 184 26.13 -10.69 2.75
N TYR A 185 27.11 -10.97 1.89
CA TYR A 185 27.87 -9.92 1.22
C TYR A 185 26.97 -9.07 0.31
N LEU A 186 26.17 -9.68 -0.56
CA LEU A 186 25.25 -8.95 -1.47
C LEU A 186 24.26 -8.09 -0.68
N GLN A 187 23.70 -8.64 0.40
CA GLN A 187 22.77 -7.95 1.27
C GLN A 187 23.42 -6.75 1.99
N VAL A 188 24.62 -6.93 2.55
CA VAL A 188 25.29 -5.91 3.38
C VAL A 188 26.03 -4.85 2.55
N ALA A 189 26.79 -5.27 1.53
CA ALA A 189 27.65 -4.38 0.75
C ALA A 189 26.92 -3.71 -0.42
N LYS A 190 25.92 -4.38 -1.01
CA LYS A 190 25.26 -3.93 -2.25
C LYS A 190 23.74 -3.72 -2.09
N GLY A 191 23.17 -3.99 -0.91
CA GLY A 191 21.73 -3.92 -0.66
C GLY A 191 20.90 -4.97 -1.42
N LYS A 192 21.52 -5.93 -2.12
CA LYS A 192 20.83 -6.90 -2.98
C LYS A 192 20.42 -8.14 -2.19
N VAL A 193 19.12 -8.44 -2.14
CA VAL A 193 18.57 -9.59 -1.42
C VAL A 193 18.29 -10.73 -2.41
N GLU A 194 19.31 -11.55 -2.69
CA GLU A 194 19.23 -12.73 -3.59
C GLU A 194 18.86 -14.04 -2.89
N GLY A 195 18.57 -14.01 -1.59
CA GLY A 195 18.22 -15.22 -0.85
C GLY A 195 18.30 -15.10 0.66
N ILE A 196 17.71 -16.06 1.36
CA ILE A 196 17.81 -16.18 2.82
C ILE A 196 19.17 -16.76 3.18
N ALA A 197 20.01 -15.95 3.83
CA ALA A 197 21.26 -16.42 4.41
C ALA A 197 21.02 -17.35 5.61
N VAL A 198 20.78 -18.64 5.36
CA VAL A 198 20.59 -19.63 6.44
C VAL A 198 21.91 -19.98 7.10
N ASP A 199 21.98 -19.79 8.42
CA ASP A 199 23.09 -20.23 9.27
C ASP A 199 22.66 -21.37 10.21
N THR A 200 23.52 -21.78 11.16
CA THR A 200 23.19 -22.82 12.14
C THR A 200 22.12 -22.41 13.16
N HIS A 201 21.92 -21.11 13.42
CA HIS A 201 20.83 -20.63 14.26
C HIS A 201 19.49 -20.69 13.52
N VAL A 202 19.42 -20.09 12.32
CA VAL A 202 18.24 -20.14 11.44
C VAL A 202 17.84 -21.58 11.14
N HIS A 203 18.78 -22.43 10.71
CA HIS A 203 18.54 -23.84 10.42
C HIS A 203 17.93 -24.59 11.62
N ARG A 204 18.52 -24.43 12.82
CA ARG A 204 18.05 -25.11 14.03
C ARG A 204 16.67 -24.61 14.49
N ILE A 205 16.44 -23.30 14.46
CA ILE A 205 15.18 -22.69 14.95
C ILE A 205 14.04 -22.99 13.97
N ALA A 206 14.28 -22.89 12.65
CA ALA A 206 13.29 -23.25 11.65
C ALA A 206 12.83 -24.71 11.77
N ASN A 207 13.75 -25.65 11.99
CA ASN A 207 13.40 -27.05 12.22
C ASN A 207 12.73 -27.29 13.58
N ALA A 208 13.12 -26.56 14.64
CA ALA A 208 12.50 -26.70 15.97
C ALA A 208 11.05 -26.19 16.01
N LEU A 209 10.75 -25.10 15.28
CA LEU A 209 9.43 -24.48 15.20
C LEU A 209 8.58 -25.00 14.02
N GLY A 210 9.06 -26.01 13.30
CA GLY A 210 8.33 -26.62 12.18
C GLY A 210 8.14 -25.70 10.96
N TRP A 211 8.97 -24.67 10.79
CA TRP A 211 8.91 -23.71 9.67
C TRP A 211 9.28 -24.31 8.30
N THR A 212 9.66 -25.59 8.24
CA THR A 212 9.89 -26.31 6.98
C THR A 212 8.88 -27.46 6.84
N SER A 213 8.44 -27.73 5.62
CA SER A 213 7.39 -28.73 5.31
C SER A 213 7.74 -30.13 5.83
N SER A 214 9.03 -30.44 5.92
CA SER A 214 9.59 -31.60 6.59
C SER A 214 10.93 -31.22 7.26
N PRO A 215 11.45 -32.02 8.22
CA PRO A 215 12.75 -31.77 8.83
C PRO A 215 13.89 -31.77 7.79
N THR A 216 14.58 -30.64 7.67
CA THR A 216 15.66 -30.42 6.70
C THR A 216 17.02 -30.81 7.28
N LYS A 217 17.91 -31.39 6.46
CA LYS A 217 19.24 -31.88 6.91
C LYS A 217 20.38 -30.89 6.65
N THR A 218 20.21 -29.95 5.73
CA THR A 218 21.24 -28.96 5.37
C THR A 218 20.68 -27.54 5.35
N ALA A 219 21.55 -26.55 5.53
CA ALA A 219 21.17 -25.14 5.46
C ALA A 219 20.59 -24.75 4.08
N GLN A 220 21.08 -25.32 2.99
CA GLN A 220 20.54 -25.13 1.63
C GLN A 220 19.11 -25.68 1.48
N GLN A 221 18.81 -26.84 2.10
CA GLN A 221 17.45 -27.38 2.11
C GLN A 221 16.51 -26.48 2.91
N THR A 222 16.92 -26.02 4.08
CA THR A 222 16.15 -25.05 4.86
C THR A 222 15.94 -23.75 4.10
N ARG A 223 16.99 -23.22 3.44
CA ARG A 223 16.92 -22.02 2.61
C ARG A 223 15.81 -22.16 1.57
N ARG A 224 15.83 -23.22 0.75
CA ARG A 224 14.82 -23.46 -0.30
C ARG A 224 13.41 -23.63 0.24
N GLU A 225 13.22 -24.24 1.41
CA GLU A 225 11.90 -24.37 2.02
C GLU A 225 11.39 -23.04 2.63
N LEU A 226 12.28 -22.27 3.26
CA LEU A 226 11.95 -20.94 3.78
C LEU A 226 11.69 -19.94 2.66
N GLU A 227 12.45 -19.94 1.57
CA GLU A 227 12.25 -19.06 0.40
C GLU A 227 10.93 -19.31 -0.31
N LYS A 228 10.39 -20.54 -0.29
CA LYS A 228 9.03 -20.84 -0.77
C LYS A 228 7.91 -20.32 0.16
N MET A 229 8.16 -20.28 1.47
CA MET A 229 7.16 -19.90 2.47
C MET A 229 7.12 -18.38 2.71
N ILE A 230 8.29 -17.75 2.70
CA ILE A 230 8.52 -16.38 3.16
C ILE A 230 8.59 -15.42 1.96
N PRO A 231 7.84 -14.30 1.95
CA PRO A 231 7.96 -13.26 0.92
C PRO A 231 9.38 -12.69 0.79
N ARG A 232 9.83 -12.37 -0.43
CA ARG A 232 11.20 -11.92 -0.73
C ARG A 232 11.61 -10.70 0.11
N ARG A 233 10.71 -9.73 0.30
CA ARG A 233 10.90 -8.57 1.18
C ARG A 233 11.33 -8.89 2.62
N MET A 234 10.97 -10.06 3.15
CA MET A 234 11.35 -10.48 4.50
C MET A 234 12.70 -11.22 4.54
N TRP A 235 13.24 -11.69 3.41
CA TRP A 235 14.42 -12.57 3.40
C TRP A 235 15.64 -11.96 4.11
N GLY A 236 15.86 -10.66 3.91
CA GLY A 236 16.97 -9.94 4.53
C GLY A 236 16.88 -9.86 6.07
N MET A 237 15.69 -9.77 6.65
CA MET A 237 15.53 -9.68 8.11
C MET A 237 15.61 -11.04 8.82
N ILE A 238 15.34 -12.17 8.14
CA ILE A 238 15.32 -13.50 8.77
C ILE A 238 16.65 -13.84 9.44
N ASN A 239 17.79 -13.59 8.79
CA ASN A 239 19.09 -13.92 9.38
C ASN A 239 19.37 -13.14 10.69
N PRO A 240 19.47 -11.79 10.70
CA PRO A 240 19.82 -11.05 11.91
C PRO A 240 18.82 -11.26 13.05
N LEU A 241 17.51 -11.33 12.73
CA LEU A 241 16.45 -11.55 13.73
C LEU A 241 16.61 -12.90 14.45
N VAL A 242 16.68 -13.99 13.68
CA VAL A 242 16.68 -15.37 14.19
C VAL A 242 18.05 -15.77 14.74
N VAL A 243 19.15 -15.25 14.18
CA VAL A 243 20.50 -15.40 14.77
C VAL A 243 20.53 -14.76 16.14
N GLY A 244 20.10 -13.50 16.27
CA GLY A 244 20.12 -12.76 17.54
C GLY A 244 19.24 -13.39 18.61
N PHE A 245 18.00 -13.79 18.28
CA PHE A 245 17.16 -14.57 19.19
C PHE A 245 17.84 -15.88 19.60
N GLY A 246 18.46 -16.59 18.65
CA GLY A 246 19.21 -17.81 18.93
C GLY A 246 20.50 -17.61 19.75
N GLN A 247 21.03 -16.38 19.82
CA GLN A 247 22.13 -15.97 20.71
C GLN A 247 21.58 -15.70 22.13
N GLU A 248 20.54 -14.88 22.26
CA GLU A 248 19.87 -14.60 23.55
C GLU A 248 19.37 -15.88 24.24
N LEU A 249 18.79 -16.82 23.48
CA LEU A 249 18.35 -18.15 23.94
C LEU A 249 19.50 -19.00 24.57
N ARG A 250 20.74 -18.75 24.17
CA ARG A 250 21.93 -19.43 24.69
C ARG A 250 22.61 -18.65 25.81
N GLU A 251 22.76 -17.33 25.64
CA GLU A 251 23.70 -16.50 26.40
C GLU A 251 22.99 -15.57 27.42
N ASN A 252 21.71 -15.22 27.23
CA ASN A 252 20.98 -14.28 28.11
C ASN A 252 19.53 -14.72 28.41
N ARG A 253 19.38 -15.94 28.94
CA ARG A 253 18.06 -16.57 29.16
C ARG A 253 17.16 -15.84 30.15
N SER A 254 17.73 -15.33 31.24
CA SER A 254 16.96 -14.66 32.30
C SER A 254 16.32 -13.38 31.79
N GLU A 255 17.01 -12.62 30.93
CA GLU A 255 16.45 -11.42 30.33
C GLU A 255 15.44 -11.76 29.23
N LEU A 256 15.73 -12.74 28.37
CA LEU A 256 14.79 -13.22 27.37
C LEU A 256 13.46 -13.70 27.99
N LEU A 257 13.50 -14.34 29.17
CA LEU A 257 12.30 -14.71 29.92
C LEU A 257 11.50 -13.49 30.40
N ARG A 258 12.15 -12.40 30.84
CA ARG A 258 11.47 -11.15 31.21
C ARG A 258 10.81 -10.50 29.99
N LYS A 259 11.53 -10.42 28.87
CA LYS A 259 10.97 -9.96 27.59
C LYS A 259 9.74 -10.77 27.18
N CYS A 260 9.78 -12.10 27.29
CA CYS A 260 8.64 -12.96 27.01
C CYS A 260 7.44 -12.67 27.93
N LEU A 261 7.67 -12.47 29.24
CA LEU A 261 6.59 -12.14 30.18
C LEU A 261 5.97 -10.76 29.93
N GLY A 262 6.76 -9.80 29.42
CA GLY A 262 6.31 -8.44 29.08
C GLY A 262 5.73 -8.28 27.68
N SER A 263 5.79 -9.31 26.83
CA SER A 263 5.36 -9.23 25.42
C SER A 263 3.83 -9.15 25.24
N SER A 264 3.40 -8.79 24.03
CA SER A 264 2.01 -8.77 23.58
C SER A 264 1.29 -10.11 23.73
N ASN A 265 2.02 -11.23 23.66
CA ASN A 265 1.50 -12.57 23.87
C ASN A 265 2.45 -13.46 24.71
N PRO A 266 2.46 -13.30 26.05
CA PRO A 266 3.41 -14.00 26.91
C PRO A 266 3.28 -15.53 26.87
N ARG A 267 2.07 -16.04 26.57
CA ARG A 267 1.84 -17.49 26.45
C ARG A 267 2.54 -18.08 25.21
N LEU A 268 2.40 -17.42 24.06
CA LEU A 268 3.09 -17.84 22.84
C LEU A 268 4.60 -17.62 22.95
N ALA A 269 5.04 -16.55 23.61
CA ALA A 269 6.46 -16.26 23.80
C ALA A 269 7.16 -17.35 24.64
N LEU A 270 6.57 -17.75 25.77
CA LEU A 270 7.08 -18.85 26.58
C LEU A 270 6.97 -20.21 25.87
N GLN A 271 5.97 -20.41 25.02
CA GLN A 271 5.85 -21.62 24.20
C GLN A 271 6.98 -21.70 23.15
N LEU A 272 7.30 -20.61 22.45
CA LEU A 272 8.43 -20.52 21.51
C LEU A 272 9.77 -20.91 22.16
N LEU A 273 10.02 -20.45 23.39
CA LEU A 273 11.22 -20.85 24.14
C LEU A 273 11.25 -22.35 24.42
N SER A 274 10.11 -22.93 24.81
CA SER A 274 9.97 -24.37 25.06
C SER A 274 10.22 -25.21 23.81
N ASP A 275 9.63 -24.81 22.68
CA ASP A 275 9.76 -25.53 21.39
C ASP A 275 11.19 -25.40 20.82
N CYS A 276 11.87 -24.28 21.08
CA CYS A 276 13.31 -24.13 20.85
C CYS A 276 14.20 -24.90 21.85
N GLY A 277 13.61 -25.68 22.77
CA GLY A 277 14.30 -26.59 23.69
C GLY A 277 14.67 -26.01 25.06
N MET A 278 14.18 -24.83 25.43
CA MET A 278 14.39 -24.29 26.79
C MET A 278 13.51 -25.02 27.80
N LYS A 279 14.08 -25.40 28.95
CA LYS A 279 13.31 -25.87 30.12
C LYS A 279 12.72 -24.69 30.89
N VAL A 280 11.76 -24.00 30.27
CA VAL A 280 11.21 -22.69 30.69
C VAL A 280 11.01 -22.58 32.20
N ARG A 281 10.21 -23.45 32.82
CA ARG A 281 9.95 -23.45 34.27
C ARG A 281 11.25 -23.42 35.12
N ARG A 282 12.22 -24.27 34.79
CA ARG A 282 13.52 -24.35 35.51
C ARG A 282 14.36 -23.09 35.34
N GLU A 283 14.29 -22.46 34.17
CA GLU A 283 15.05 -21.22 33.91
C GLU A 283 14.33 -19.99 34.51
N MET A 284 12.99 -20.01 34.65
CA MET A 284 12.21 -19.03 35.43
C MET A 284 12.50 -19.11 36.93
N GLU A 285 12.53 -20.32 37.51
CA GLU A 285 12.91 -20.57 38.91
C GLU A 285 14.30 -19.99 39.21
N LYS A 286 15.30 -20.26 38.35
CA LYS A 286 16.66 -19.69 38.46
C LYS A 286 16.70 -18.16 38.34
N ALA A 287 15.76 -17.56 37.60
CA ALA A 287 15.68 -16.13 37.39
C ALA A 287 14.85 -15.39 38.45
N GLY A 288 14.27 -16.11 39.42
CA GLY A 288 13.40 -15.54 40.46
C GLY A 288 12.04 -15.09 39.95
N LEU A 289 11.53 -15.67 38.87
CA LEU A 289 10.26 -15.29 38.22
C LEU A 289 9.10 -16.18 38.71
N ASP A 290 7.89 -15.62 38.82
CA ASP A 290 6.70 -16.37 39.26
C ASP A 290 6.35 -17.53 38.31
N THR A 291 6.27 -18.74 38.86
CA THR A 291 5.87 -19.96 38.14
C THR A 291 4.46 -20.44 38.47
N GLN A 292 3.73 -19.81 39.42
CA GLN A 292 2.41 -20.28 39.85
C GLN A 292 1.38 -20.29 38.71
N ASN A 293 1.55 -19.39 37.73
CA ASN A 293 0.68 -19.27 36.56
C ASN A 293 1.20 -20.01 35.30
N TYR A 294 2.33 -20.74 35.39
CA TYR A 294 2.94 -21.45 34.26
C TYR A 294 2.66 -22.97 34.30
N ASP A 295 1.52 -23.39 33.77
CA ASP A 295 1.05 -24.79 33.85
C ASP A 295 1.72 -25.77 32.85
N GLY A 296 2.69 -25.33 32.06
CA GLY A 296 3.57 -26.18 31.24
C GLY A 296 2.92 -27.04 30.14
N CYS A 297 1.59 -27.00 30.00
CA CYS A 297 0.81 -27.91 29.17
C CYS A 297 -0.26 -27.16 28.35
N LEU A 298 0.17 -26.27 27.45
CA LEU A 298 -0.69 -25.37 26.67
C LEU A 298 -1.43 -26.00 25.48
N TRP A 299 -1.68 -27.33 25.49
CA TRP A 299 -2.42 -28.03 24.42
C TRP A 299 -3.39 -29.13 24.90
N ALA A 300 -3.98 -28.95 26.09
CA ALA A 300 -5.13 -29.75 26.53
C ALA A 300 -6.44 -28.96 26.35
N PRO A 301 -7.27 -29.25 25.34
CA PRO A 301 -8.62 -28.71 25.29
C PRO A 301 -9.47 -29.36 26.41
N LEU A 302 -10.20 -28.54 27.16
CA LEU A 302 -11.26 -28.93 28.10
C LEU A 302 -10.82 -29.79 29.31
N CYS A 303 -10.31 -29.15 30.37
CA CYS A 303 -10.40 -29.72 31.73
C CYS A 303 -10.56 -28.66 32.85
N TRP A 304 -11.68 -27.94 32.82
CA TRP A 304 -12.23 -27.26 34.01
C TRP A 304 -13.68 -27.70 34.23
N THR A 305 -13.84 -29.00 34.51
CA THR A 305 -15.11 -29.64 34.83
C THR A 305 -15.12 -30.15 36.27
N ARG A 306 -15.28 -29.23 37.23
CA ARG A 306 -16.01 -29.52 38.47
C ARG A 306 -16.64 -28.25 39.07
N THR A 307 -17.97 -28.31 39.21
CA THR A 307 -18.82 -27.45 40.07
C THR A 307 -18.72 -25.93 39.91
N LEU A 308 -19.42 -25.38 38.91
CA LEU A 308 -20.74 -24.77 39.11
C LEU A 308 -21.39 -24.33 37.78
N SER A 309 -22.72 -24.42 37.70
CA SER A 309 -23.47 -24.18 36.46
C SER A 309 -23.69 -22.70 36.18
N VAL A 310 -22.92 -22.13 35.25
CA VAL A 310 -23.21 -20.84 34.62
C VAL A 310 -23.17 -20.98 33.09
N ARG A 311 -24.36 -21.06 32.46
CA ARG A 311 -24.47 -20.86 31.01
C ARG A 311 -24.09 -19.41 30.71
N ARG A 312 -23.07 -19.21 29.86
CA ARG A 312 -22.64 -17.93 29.23
C ARG A 312 -23.09 -16.67 29.98
N ALA A 313 -22.41 -16.33 31.09
CA ALA A 313 -22.54 -14.99 31.64
C ALA A 313 -21.90 -13.97 30.68
N ASN A 314 -22.70 -13.06 30.14
CA ASN A 314 -22.23 -11.92 29.37
C ASN A 314 -21.20 -11.13 30.21
N PRO A 315 -20.04 -10.71 29.68
CA PRO A 315 -19.07 -9.88 30.42
C PRO A 315 -19.70 -8.64 31.07
N LEU A 316 -20.73 -8.04 30.44
CA LEU A 316 -21.50 -6.93 30.99
C LEU A 316 -22.23 -7.30 32.29
N HIS A 317 -22.73 -8.54 32.41
CA HIS A 317 -23.41 -9.04 33.59
C HIS A 317 -22.44 -9.26 34.77
N LEU A 318 -21.21 -9.70 34.48
CA LEU A 318 -20.14 -9.82 35.48
C LEU A 318 -19.65 -8.43 35.96
N ALA A 319 -19.52 -7.46 35.05
CA ALA A 319 -19.18 -6.08 35.39
C ALA A 319 -20.28 -5.42 36.25
N LEU A 320 -21.56 -5.57 35.88
CA LEU A 320 -22.69 -5.09 36.67
C LEU A 320 -22.77 -5.76 38.06
N GLN A 321 -22.57 -7.08 38.14
CA GLN A 321 -22.50 -7.76 39.44
C GLN A 321 -21.34 -7.30 40.32
N ARG A 322 -20.23 -6.83 39.73
CA ARG A 322 -19.08 -6.30 40.46
C ARG A 322 -19.37 -4.89 41.00
N LEU A 323 -19.86 -4.00 40.14
CA LEU A 323 -20.31 -2.65 40.53
C LEU A 323 -21.40 -2.68 41.61
N CYS A 324 -22.39 -3.56 41.50
CA CYS A 324 -23.42 -3.71 42.53
C CYS A 324 -22.87 -4.23 43.88
N ARG A 325 -21.86 -5.10 43.88
CA ARG A 325 -21.21 -5.58 45.12
C ARG A 325 -20.30 -4.54 45.76
N GLU A 326 -19.65 -3.71 44.95
CA GLU A 326 -18.68 -2.72 45.43
C GLU A 326 -19.34 -1.45 45.98
N HIS A 327 -20.63 -1.17 45.67
CA HIS A 327 -21.32 0.06 46.10
C HIS A 327 -22.68 -0.11 46.80
N ILE A 328 -23.30 -1.29 46.82
CA ILE A 328 -24.49 -1.56 47.66
C ILE A 328 -24.01 -2.29 48.92
N GLY A 329 -23.79 -1.53 50.00
CA GLY A 329 -23.20 -2.05 51.24
C GLY A 329 -23.95 -3.24 51.83
N GLY A 330 -23.34 -4.42 51.75
CA GLY A 330 -23.71 -5.62 52.51
C GLY A 330 -25.04 -6.32 52.20
N GLN A 331 -25.99 -5.69 51.48
CA GLN A 331 -27.29 -6.31 51.21
C GLN A 331 -27.29 -7.17 49.94
N SER A 332 -27.62 -8.44 50.12
CA SER A 332 -27.65 -9.43 49.04
C SER A 332 -28.85 -9.26 48.11
N CYS A 333 -28.62 -8.55 47.00
CA CYS A 333 -29.38 -8.53 45.75
C CYS A 333 -30.56 -7.53 45.61
N LEU A 334 -30.69 -6.99 44.38
CA LEU A 334 -31.82 -6.17 43.90
C LEU A 334 -33.21 -6.81 44.14
N PRO A 335 -34.27 -6.01 44.38
CA PRO A 335 -35.65 -6.48 44.46
C PRO A 335 -36.09 -7.37 43.28
N CYS A 336 -37.02 -8.29 43.54
CA CYS A 336 -37.44 -9.30 42.55
C CYS A 336 -38.16 -8.68 41.33
N SER A 337 -38.86 -7.56 41.52
CA SER A 337 -39.48 -6.76 40.47
C SER A 337 -38.44 -6.18 39.50
N GLU A 338 -37.40 -5.53 40.02
CA GLU A 338 -36.33 -4.91 39.22
C GLU A 338 -35.47 -5.95 38.51
N ARG A 339 -35.19 -7.10 39.15
CA ARG A 339 -34.54 -8.24 38.47
C ARG A 339 -35.41 -8.86 37.36
N ARG A 340 -36.73 -8.75 37.44
CA ARG A 340 -37.66 -9.21 36.38
C ARG A 340 -37.63 -8.27 35.17
N ILE A 341 -37.64 -6.96 35.40
CA ILE A 341 -37.46 -5.94 34.36
C ILE A 341 -36.09 -6.12 33.69
N LEU A 342 -34.99 -6.16 34.45
CA LEU A 342 -33.64 -6.39 33.92
C LEU A 342 -33.53 -7.69 33.11
N ARG A 343 -34.21 -8.78 33.50
CA ARG A 343 -34.27 -10.00 32.68
C ARG A 343 -35.09 -9.80 31.40
N GLN A 344 -36.27 -9.20 31.47
CA GLN A 344 -37.11 -8.98 30.28
C GLN A 344 -36.45 -8.04 29.26
N THR A 345 -35.71 -7.02 29.71
CA THR A 345 -35.03 -6.06 28.82
C THR A 345 -33.71 -6.59 28.23
N LEU A 346 -33.05 -7.56 28.88
CA LEU A 346 -31.75 -8.12 28.46
C LEU A 346 -31.82 -9.52 27.81
N TYR A 347 -32.92 -10.27 27.98
CA TYR A 347 -33.07 -11.66 27.52
C TYR A 347 -34.33 -11.89 26.64
N GLN A 348 -34.73 -10.91 25.83
CA GLN A 348 -35.50 -11.20 24.63
C GLN A 348 -34.51 -11.52 23.50
N ASP A 349 -34.37 -12.82 23.21
CA ASP A 349 -33.61 -13.33 22.07
C ASP A 349 -34.46 -13.21 20.79
N ASP A 350 -34.32 -12.09 20.09
CA ASP A 350 -34.63 -11.96 18.66
C ASP A 350 -33.36 -11.51 17.92
N GLU A 351 -33.03 -12.14 16.78
CA GLU A 351 -31.70 -12.00 16.14
C GLU A 351 -31.38 -10.60 15.60
N GLU A 352 -32.37 -9.71 15.50
CA GLU A 352 -32.27 -8.43 14.78
C GLU A 352 -31.72 -7.23 15.60
N PHE A 353 -31.61 -7.35 16.94
CA PHE A 353 -31.61 -6.17 17.83
C PHE A 353 -30.30 -5.83 18.58
N ARG A 354 -29.12 -6.19 18.03
CA ARG A 354 -27.81 -5.99 18.73
C ARG A 354 -27.38 -4.53 18.92
N THR A 355 -27.64 -3.64 17.97
CA THR A 355 -27.40 -2.18 18.12
C THR A 355 -28.16 -1.58 19.31
N SER A 356 -29.30 -2.17 19.69
CA SER A 356 -30.08 -1.71 20.85
C SER A 356 -29.40 -1.95 22.20
N GLN A 357 -28.50 -2.93 22.35
CA GLN A 357 -27.88 -3.20 23.66
C GLN A 357 -26.94 -2.07 24.09
N LEU A 358 -26.20 -1.46 23.16
CA LEU A 358 -25.37 -0.30 23.45
C LEU A 358 -26.25 0.91 23.81
N ALA A 359 -27.30 1.19 23.01
CA ALA A 359 -28.26 2.26 23.27
C ALA A 359 -28.98 2.10 24.63
N LYS A 360 -29.47 0.89 24.95
CA LYS A 360 -30.08 0.56 26.25
C LYS A 360 -29.08 0.70 27.41
N THR A 361 -27.81 0.37 27.20
CA THR A 361 -26.75 0.56 28.21
C THR A 361 -26.44 2.05 28.41
N CYS A 362 -26.41 2.85 27.34
CA CYS A 362 -26.25 4.30 27.42
C CYS A 362 -27.47 4.98 28.09
N VAL A 363 -28.70 4.56 27.78
CA VAL A 363 -29.92 5.05 28.43
C VAL A 363 -29.95 4.66 29.91
N LEU A 364 -29.55 3.43 30.28
CA LEU A 364 -29.44 3.01 31.67
C LEU A 364 -28.32 3.77 32.41
N ALA A 365 -27.20 4.05 31.74
CA ALA A 365 -26.10 4.85 32.29
C ALA A 365 -26.51 6.32 32.50
N LEU A 366 -27.25 6.92 31.57
CA LEU A 366 -27.83 8.26 31.72
C LEU A 366 -28.84 8.30 32.87
N TRP A 367 -29.75 7.31 32.94
CA TRP A 367 -30.75 7.20 34.01
C TRP A 367 -30.13 6.99 35.40
N LEU A 368 -29.03 6.23 35.49
CA LEU A 368 -28.26 6.09 36.73
C LEU A 368 -27.47 7.37 37.07
N SER A 369 -26.88 8.03 36.06
CA SER A 369 -26.17 9.31 36.24
C SER A 369 -27.08 10.44 36.73
N ASP A 370 -28.35 10.44 36.32
CA ASP A 370 -29.35 11.45 36.70
C ASP A 370 -29.88 11.24 38.13
N ARG A 371 -29.71 10.03 38.70
CA ARG A 371 -30.14 9.70 40.07
C ARG A 371 -29.00 9.60 41.08
N SER A 372 -27.79 9.20 40.67
CA SER A 372 -26.63 9.18 41.56
C SER A 372 -25.94 10.54 41.58
N HIS A 373 -25.99 11.26 42.71
CA HIS A 373 -25.38 12.59 42.90
C HIS A 373 -23.82 12.57 42.96
N SER A 374 -23.16 11.60 42.31
CA SER A 374 -21.71 11.38 42.38
C SER A 374 -21.02 11.53 41.02
N LYS A 375 -20.20 12.58 40.89
CA LYS A 375 -19.40 12.86 39.68
C LYS A 375 -18.38 11.76 39.35
N SER A 376 -17.97 10.92 40.31
CA SER A 376 -16.99 9.85 40.07
C SER A 376 -17.57 8.67 39.28
N VAL A 377 -18.87 8.40 39.41
CA VAL A 377 -19.56 7.34 38.64
C VAL A 377 -19.61 7.74 37.17
N ALA A 378 -20.02 8.97 36.86
CA ALA A 378 -20.03 9.50 35.51
C ALA A 378 -18.64 9.51 34.86
N PHE A 379 -17.59 9.90 35.60
CA PHE A 379 -16.21 9.85 35.10
C PHE A 379 -15.76 8.41 34.81
N SER A 380 -16.00 7.48 35.74
CA SER A 380 -15.61 6.07 35.59
C SER A 380 -16.37 5.37 34.47
N LEU A 381 -17.66 5.65 34.29
CA LEU A 381 -18.46 5.16 33.17
C LEU A 381 -18.03 5.78 31.84
N LYS A 382 -17.68 7.07 31.81
CA LYS A 382 -17.13 7.70 30.60
C LYS A 382 -15.80 7.05 30.22
N THR A 383 -14.87 6.88 31.17
CA THR A 383 -13.60 6.17 30.93
C THR A 383 -13.82 4.72 30.51
N TYR A 384 -14.75 3.99 31.12
CA TYR A 384 -15.08 2.61 30.75
C TYR A 384 -15.73 2.52 29.37
N LEU A 385 -16.65 3.42 29.01
CA LEU A 385 -17.24 3.50 27.68
C LEU A 385 -16.19 3.88 26.62
N THR A 386 -15.24 4.77 26.92
CA THR A 386 -14.08 5.07 26.07
C THR A 386 -13.08 3.90 25.97
N GLN A 387 -12.98 3.04 26.98
CA GLN A 387 -12.19 1.80 26.92
C GLN A 387 -12.92 0.64 26.22
N GLN A 388 -14.26 0.65 26.20
CA GLN A 388 -15.08 -0.35 25.51
C GLN A 388 -15.36 0.04 24.06
N SER A 389 -15.42 1.33 23.71
CA SER A 389 -15.40 1.77 22.30
C SER A 389 -14.10 1.34 21.62
N LYS A 390 -12.96 1.41 22.33
CA LYS A 390 -11.67 0.80 21.92
C LYS A 390 -11.67 -0.75 21.86
N LYS A 391 -12.75 -1.43 22.22
CA LYS A 391 -12.92 -2.89 22.09
C LYS A 391 -13.96 -3.29 21.05
N TRP A 392 -14.75 -2.33 20.57
CA TRP A 392 -15.51 -2.46 19.33
C TRP A 392 -14.66 -1.91 18.19
N HIS A 393 -13.82 -2.75 17.61
CA HIS A 393 -13.30 -2.49 16.26
C HIS A 393 -14.35 -2.97 15.25
N PRO A 394 -15.17 -2.08 14.67
CA PRO A 394 -15.73 -2.38 13.36
C PRO A 394 -14.53 -2.51 12.41
N ARG A 395 -14.26 -3.73 11.95
CA ARG A 395 -13.47 -3.92 10.74
C ARG A 395 -14.29 -3.32 9.59
N ALA A 396 -14.04 -2.05 9.26
CA ALA A 396 -13.98 -1.72 7.85
C ALA A 396 -12.58 -2.15 7.43
N ALA A 397 -12.50 -3.03 6.45
CA ALA A 397 -11.29 -3.10 5.64
C ALA A 397 -11.56 -2.23 4.44
N LEU A 398 -10.75 -1.17 4.29
CA LEU A 398 -10.64 -0.47 3.03
C LEU A 398 -9.64 -1.28 2.19
N ALA A 399 -10.15 -2.21 1.37
CA ALA A 399 -9.32 -2.76 0.31
C ALA A 399 -9.24 -1.70 -0.79
N SER A 400 -8.26 -0.82 -0.67
CA SER A 400 -7.85 0.02 -1.77
C SER A 400 -7.21 -0.90 -2.81
N GLY A 401 -8.04 -1.38 -3.74
CA GLY A 401 -7.60 -1.50 -5.12
C GLY A 401 -7.01 -0.17 -5.59
N THR A 402 -6.19 -0.26 -6.62
CA THR A 402 -4.99 0.55 -6.65
C THR A 402 -4.60 0.75 -8.07
N TRP A 403 -4.12 1.94 -8.43
CA TRP A 403 -2.85 2.01 -9.13
C TRP A 403 -2.32 3.45 -9.15
N ALA A 404 -1.00 3.56 -9.23
CA ALA A 404 -0.32 4.81 -9.52
C ALA A 404 -0.03 4.87 -11.02
N MET A 405 -0.27 6.03 -11.65
CA MET A 405 0.36 6.38 -12.93
C MET A 405 0.64 7.88 -12.98
N ALA A 406 -0.36 8.68 -12.61
CA ALA A 406 -0.14 10.01 -12.07
C ALA A 406 -0.26 9.97 -10.54
N THR A 407 0.48 10.82 -9.83
CA THR A 407 0.20 11.16 -8.43
C THR A 407 -1.28 11.53 -8.25
N GLY A 408 -1.86 12.23 -9.24
CA GLY A 408 -3.26 12.65 -9.25
C GLY A 408 -4.34 11.56 -9.12
N HIS A 409 -4.06 10.28 -9.42
CA HIS A 409 -5.02 9.20 -9.16
C HIS A 409 -4.90 8.64 -7.73
N LEU A 410 -3.68 8.62 -7.19
CA LEU A 410 -3.41 8.16 -5.83
C LEU A 410 -3.79 9.22 -4.79
N ASN A 411 -3.52 10.50 -5.07
CA ASN A 411 -3.63 11.62 -4.14
C ASN A 411 -5.00 11.71 -3.44
N PRO A 412 -6.16 11.59 -4.12
CA PRO A 412 -7.46 11.63 -3.43
C PRO A 412 -7.70 10.46 -2.47
N SER A 413 -7.01 9.32 -2.64
CA SER A 413 -7.17 8.15 -1.77
C SER A 413 -6.42 8.25 -0.44
N LEU A 414 -5.25 8.91 -0.42
CA LEU A 414 -4.37 8.93 0.77
C LEU A 414 -5.03 9.65 1.98
N PRO A 415 -5.72 10.80 1.82
CA PRO A 415 -6.46 11.46 2.89
C PRO A 415 -7.59 10.61 3.46
N LEU A 416 -8.33 9.92 2.58
CA LEU A 416 -9.40 9.00 2.96
C LEU A 416 -8.84 7.80 3.75
N ALA A 417 -7.76 7.19 3.26
CA ALA A 417 -7.05 6.11 3.95
C ALA A 417 -6.60 6.53 5.36
N ARG A 418 -5.91 7.68 5.48
CA ARG A 418 -5.45 8.20 6.78
C ARG A 418 -6.61 8.45 7.75
N SER A 419 -7.71 9.05 7.28
CA SER A 419 -8.92 9.28 8.08
C SER A 419 -9.53 7.98 8.63
N LEU A 420 -9.52 6.92 7.83
CA LEU A 420 -10.03 5.60 8.24
C LEU A 420 -9.09 4.90 9.23
N ILE A 421 -7.78 5.01 9.04
CA ILE A 421 -6.77 4.47 9.98
C ILE A 421 -6.85 5.16 11.33
N GLN A 422 -7.03 6.49 11.36
CA GLN A 422 -7.26 7.26 12.59
C GLN A 422 -8.50 6.81 13.38
N LEU A 423 -9.50 6.24 12.69
CA LEU A 423 -10.70 5.65 13.30
C LEU A 423 -10.53 4.17 13.70
N GLY A 424 -9.33 3.60 13.50
CA GLY A 424 -8.99 2.23 13.90
C GLY A 424 -9.38 1.16 12.88
N HIS A 425 -9.49 1.52 11.60
CA HIS A 425 -9.71 0.60 10.49
C HIS A 425 -8.38 0.13 9.85
N GLU A 426 -8.41 -1.05 9.25
CA GLU A 426 -7.30 -1.61 8.49
C GLU A 426 -7.45 -1.18 7.01
N VAL A 427 -6.39 -0.60 6.43
CA VAL A 427 -6.38 -0.13 5.04
C VAL A 427 -5.22 -0.80 4.31
N HIS A 428 -5.51 -1.40 3.16
CA HIS A 428 -4.54 -2.17 2.37
C HIS A 428 -4.57 -1.72 0.91
N TYR A 429 -3.38 -1.50 0.34
CA TYR A 429 -3.13 -1.13 -1.05
C TYR A 429 -2.44 -2.27 -1.80
N LEU A 430 -2.78 -2.48 -3.08
CA LEU A 430 -2.10 -3.40 -4.04
C LEU A 430 -1.39 -2.62 -5.17
N SER A 431 -0.45 -1.72 -4.85
CA SER A 431 0.07 -0.73 -5.81
C SER A 431 1.47 -1.05 -6.34
N ARG A 432 2.03 -0.20 -7.20
CA ARG A 432 3.45 -0.26 -7.58
C ARG A 432 4.38 0.20 -6.47
N GLU A 433 5.55 -0.43 -6.39
CA GLU A 433 6.62 -0.12 -5.44
C GLU A 433 6.96 1.38 -5.37
N ALA A 434 6.94 2.08 -6.52
CA ALA A 434 7.24 3.51 -6.64
C ALA A 434 6.37 4.44 -5.75
N VAL A 435 5.19 3.98 -5.29
CA VAL A 435 4.32 4.75 -4.38
C VAL A 435 4.22 4.18 -2.97
N ARG A 436 5.01 3.17 -2.62
CA ARG A 436 5.06 2.55 -1.28
C ARG A 436 5.16 3.60 -0.18
N ALA A 437 6.16 4.49 -0.26
CA ALA A 437 6.43 5.47 0.79
C ALA A 437 5.24 6.42 1.05
N ALA A 438 4.54 6.86 -0.01
CA ALA A 438 3.37 7.73 0.12
C ALA A 438 2.19 7.00 0.79
N ILE A 439 2.00 5.72 0.47
CA ILE A 439 0.97 4.86 1.06
C ILE A 439 1.30 4.55 2.53
N GLU A 440 2.51 4.10 2.83
CA GLU A 440 2.93 3.73 4.18
C GLU A 440 2.94 4.95 5.13
N LYS A 441 3.19 6.19 4.63
CA LYS A 441 3.03 7.46 5.38
C LYS A 441 1.57 7.78 5.77
N THR A 442 0.57 7.04 5.29
CA THR A 442 -0.81 7.10 5.82
C THR A 442 -1.03 6.18 7.03
N GLY A 443 -0.15 5.21 7.24
CA GLY A 443 -0.34 4.06 8.12
C GLY A 443 -0.95 2.82 7.42
N ALA A 444 -1.25 2.91 6.12
CA ALA A 444 -1.80 1.80 5.34
C ALA A 444 -0.76 0.72 5.04
N SER A 445 -1.23 -0.53 4.94
CA SER A 445 -0.40 -1.65 4.51
C SER A 445 -0.24 -1.67 2.99
N PHE A 446 0.98 -1.83 2.51
CA PHE A 446 1.30 -1.95 1.09
C PHE A 446 1.53 -3.40 0.66
N THR A 447 0.96 -3.79 -0.49
CA THR A 447 1.28 -5.00 -1.27
C THR A 447 1.70 -4.56 -2.68
N ASP A 448 2.73 -5.20 -3.25
CA ASP A 448 3.15 -4.91 -4.62
C ASP A 448 2.22 -5.60 -5.62
N ALA A 449 1.71 -4.85 -6.60
CA ALA A 449 0.94 -5.40 -7.72
C ALA A 449 1.73 -6.47 -8.48
N ALA A 450 3.05 -6.26 -8.66
CA ALA A 450 3.93 -7.20 -9.35
C ALA A 450 4.08 -8.55 -8.63
N GLU A 451 4.05 -8.57 -7.29
CA GLU A 451 4.14 -9.80 -6.50
C GLU A 451 2.85 -10.65 -6.54
N GLU A 452 1.68 -10.06 -6.83
CA GLU A 452 0.39 -10.77 -6.77
C GLU A 452 -0.24 -11.02 -8.15
N GLN A 453 -0.18 -10.05 -9.06
CA GLN A 453 -0.65 -10.14 -10.46
C GLN A 453 0.44 -10.75 -11.37
N VAL A 454 1.02 -11.87 -10.93
CA VAL A 454 2.19 -12.49 -11.58
C VAL A 454 1.93 -12.87 -13.04
N GLU A 455 0.70 -13.25 -13.39
CA GLU A 455 0.31 -13.60 -14.76
C GLU A 455 0.45 -12.42 -15.74
N LEU A 456 0.32 -11.18 -15.25
CA LEU A 456 0.60 -9.98 -16.03
C LEU A 456 2.11 -9.66 -16.05
N TYR A 457 2.77 -9.64 -14.90
CA TYR A 457 4.12 -9.10 -14.76
C TYR A 457 5.26 -10.10 -15.01
N GLU A 458 4.98 -11.40 -15.11
CA GLU A 458 5.98 -12.42 -15.46
C GLU A 458 6.54 -12.15 -16.86
N ASN A 459 7.85 -11.89 -16.93
CA ASN A 459 8.60 -11.53 -18.14
C ASN A 459 8.18 -10.22 -18.84
N ARG A 460 7.40 -9.35 -18.20
CA ARG A 460 6.97 -8.04 -18.76
C ARG A 460 7.53 -6.84 -17.97
N GLU A 461 7.41 -5.65 -18.54
CA GLU A 461 7.74 -4.40 -17.83
C GLU A 461 6.87 -4.24 -16.57
N GLN A 462 7.46 -3.83 -15.45
CA GLN A 462 6.82 -3.77 -14.11
C GLN A 462 5.96 -2.50 -13.90
N ASP A 463 5.41 -2.00 -15.00
CA ASP A 463 4.76 -0.69 -15.18
C ASP A 463 3.52 -0.95 -16.05
N ILE A 464 2.30 -0.48 -15.73
CA ILE A 464 1.10 -0.92 -16.46
C ILE A 464 1.14 -0.46 -17.91
N MET A 465 1.73 0.70 -18.22
CA MET A 465 1.86 1.11 -19.62
C MET A 465 2.95 0.31 -20.31
N GLY A 466 3.99 -0.13 -19.59
CA GLY A 466 4.95 -1.10 -20.06
C GLY A 466 4.39 -2.50 -20.29
N ALA A 467 3.62 -3.04 -19.34
CA ALA A 467 2.92 -4.29 -19.46
C ALA A 467 1.89 -4.21 -20.60
N PHE A 468 1.18 -3.08 -20.73
CA PHE A 468 0.28 -2.78 -21.83
C PHE A 468 1.02 -2.74 -23.18
N ARG A 469 2.14 -2.03 -23.29
CA ARG A 469 3.03 -2.04 -24.48
C ARG A 469 3.53 -3.44 -24.79
N THR A 470 3.89 -4.22 -23.77
CA THR A 470 4.43 -5.58 -23.92
C THR A 470 3.35 -6.54 -24.42
N VAL A 471 2.16 -6.52 -23.81
CA VAL A 471 1.01 -7.31 -24.27
C VAL A 471 0.54 -6.84 -25.64
N ALA A 472 0.50 -5.54 -25.93
CA ALA A 472 0.19 -5.05 -27.27
C ALA A 472 1.14 -5.64 -28.32
N ARG A 473 2.46 -5.67 -28.05
CA ARG A 473 3.47 -6.29 -28.92
C ARG A 473 3.32 -7.81 -29.04
N GLU A 474 3.00 -8.51 -27.95
CA GLU A 474 2.70 -9.97 -27.99
C GLU A 474 1.53 -10.32 -28.91
N TYR A 475 0.63 -9.36 -29.14
CA TYR A 475 -0.57 -9.50 -29.95
C TYR A 475 -0.53 -8.75 -31.30
N GLY A 476 0.63 -8.20 -31.71
CA GLY A 476 0.81 -7.51 -33.00
C GLY A 476 0.08 -6.16 -33.07
N MET A 477 0.00 -5.45 -31.95
CA MET A 477 -0.72 -4.18 -31.78
C MET A 477 0.20 -3.02 -31.33
N GLU A 478 1.52 -3.16 -31.45
CA GLU A 478 2.49 -2.12 -31.08
C GLU A 478 2.27 -0.78 -31.81
N ASP A 479 1.91 -0.84 -33.10
CA ASP A 479 1.65 0.33 -33.95
C ASP A 479 0.14 0.68 -34.03
N ALA A 480 -0.71 0.03 -33.22
CA ALA A 480 -2.14 0.28 -33.24
C ALA A 480 -2.44 1.69 -32.71
N PRO A 481 -3.29 2.49 -33.38
CA PRO A 481 -3.76 3.77 -32.86
C PRO A 481 -4.31 3.62 -31.44
N MET A 482 -3.97 4.54 -30.54
CA MET A 482 -4.17 4.36 -29.08
C MET A 482 -5.58 3.91 -28.68
N MET A 483 -6.63 4.44 -29.34
CA MET A 483 -8.01 4.04 -29.08
C MET A 483 -8.32 2.58 -29.49
N VAL A 484 -7.77 2.12 -30.61
CA VAL A 484 -7.88 0.72 -31.07
C VAL A 484 -7.10 -0.20 -30.12
N GLY A 485 -5.86 0.18 -29.78
CA GLY A 485 -5.01 -0.55 -28.84
C GLY A 485 -5.68 -0.74 -27.49
N ILE A 486 -6.09 0.36 -26.83
CA ILE A 486 -6.74 0.32 -25.50
C ILE A 486 -8.01 -0.54 -25.53
N SER A 487 -8.90 -0.32 -26.50
CA SER A 487 -10.17 -1.06 -26.58
C SER A 487 -9.99 -2.56 -26.79
N THR A 488 -8.92 -2.97 -27.49
CA THR A 488 -8.66 -4.37 -27.84
C THR A 488 -7.85 -5.12 -26.79
N ILE A 489 -6.86 -4.46 -26.18
CA ILE A 489 -5.95 -5.07 -25.19
C ILE A 489 -6.54 -5.04 -23.77
N ALA A 490 -7.47 -4.14 -23.45
CA ALA A 490 -8.04 -4.05 -22.09
C ALA A 490 -8.65 -5.37 -21.56
N PRO A 491 -9.41 -6.17 -22.33
CA PRO A 491 -9.88 -7.48 -21.88
C PRO A 491 -8.74 -8.48 -21.62
N LEU A 492 -7.70 -8.47 -22.45
CA LEU A 492 -6.52 -9.33 -22.28
C LEU A 492 -5.75 -8.97 -21.00
N HIS A 493 -5.58 -7.68 -20.72
CA HIS A 493 -5.03 -7.19 -19.46
C HIS A 493 -5.87 -7.65 -18.25
N LEU A 494 -7.19 -7.50 -18.33
CA LEU A 494 -8.10 -7.95 -17.29
C LEU A 494 -7.96 -9.46 -16.99
N GLU A 495 -7.86 -10.31 -18.01
CA GLU A 495 -7.65 -11.76 -17.82
C GLU A 495 -6.35 -12.08 -17.08
N LEU A 496 -5.27 -11.32 -17.33
CA LEU A 496 -3.99 -11.51 -16.65
C LEU A 496 -4.00 -10.95 -15.21
N GLN A 497 -4.71 -9.86 -14.93
CA GLN A 497 -4.73 -9.24 -13.60
C GLN A 497 -5.73 -9.84 -12.60
N LEU A 498 -6.85 -10.37 -13.12
CA LEU A 498 -7.97 -10.86 -12.30
C LEU A 498 -7.61 -12.02 -11.36
N PRO A 499 -6.83 -13.06 -11.75
CA PRO A 499 -6.49 -14.18 -10.87
C PRO A 499 -5.69 -13.73 -9.64
N GLY A 500 -4.67 -12.88 -9.84
CA GLY A 500 -3.85 -12.31 -8.77
C GLY A 500 -4.65 -11.46 -7.79
N THR A 501 -5.54 -10.62 -8.33
CA THR A 501 -6.40 -9.75 -7.53
C THR A 501 -7.41 -10.55 -6.70
N ILE A 502 -7.99 -11.61 -7.27
CA ILE A 502 -8.85 -12.56 -6.53
C ILE A 502 -8.06 -13.23 -5.39
N ARG A 503 -6.85 -13.74 -5.63
CA ARG A 503 -6.01 -14.37 -4.57
C ARG A 503 -5.71 -13.38 -3.44
N TRP A 504 -5.38 -12.13 -3.78
CA TRP A 504 -5.08 -11.09 -2.81
C TRP A 504 -6.30 -10.76 -1.94
N LEU A 505 -7.46 -10.49 -2.55
CA LEU A 505 -8.71 -10.22 -1.83
C LEU A 505 -9.18 -11.43 -1.00
N GLN A 506 -9.05 -12.66 -1.50
CA GLN A 506 -9.37 -13.88 -0.74
C GLN A 506 -8.53 -14.03 0.52
N ARG A 507 -7.25 -13.65 0.48
CA ARG A 507 -6.35 -13.71 1.63
C ARG A 507 -6.59 -12.57 2.62
N LEU A 508 -7.02 -11.40 2.12
CA LEU A 508 -7.30 -10.21 2.92
C LEU A 508 -8.68 -10.25 3.60
N GLN A 509 -9.70 -10.85 2.97
CA GLN A 509 -11.11 -10.85 3.40
C GLN A 509 -11.66 -9.43 3.75
N PRO A 510 -11.63 -8.48 2.80
CA PRO A 510 -12.05 -7.11 3.08
C PRO A 510 -13.57 -6.93 3.11
N HIS A 511 -14.01 -5.79 3.68
CA HIS A 511 -15.43 -5.46 3.87
C HIS A 511 -15.96 -4.54 2.76
N VAL A 512 -15.07 -3.74 2.16
CA VAL A 512 -15.36 -2.95 0.94
C VAL A 512 -14.08 -2.82 0.11
N VAL A 513 -14.22 -2.86 -1.22
CA VAL A 513 -13.14 -2.63 -2.19
C VAL A 513 -13.31 -1.24 -2.83
N LEU A 514 -12.34 -0.34 -2.64
CA LEU A 514 -12.26 0.92 -3.39
C LEU A 514 -11.26 0.75 -4.53
N PHE A 515 -11.54 1.31 -5.70
CA PHE A 515 -10.67 1.17 -6.88
C PHE A 515 -10.93 2.28 -7.89
N CYS A 516 -10.06 2.48 -8.88
CA CYS A 516 -10.31 3.41 -9.98
C CYS A 516 -11.12 2.71 -11.11
N PRO A 517 -12.35 3.14 -11.45
CA PRO A 517 -13.15 2.51 -12.51
C PRO A 517 -12.50 2.46 -13.89
N MET A 518 -11.62 3.41 -14.23
CA MET A 518 -10.92 3.47 -15.51
C MET A 518 -9.73 2.50 -15.57
N MET A 519 -8.95 2.43 -14.49
CA MET A 519 -7.65 1.75 -14.49
C MET A 519 -7.67 0.36 -13.87
N ASN A 520 -8.71 0.03 -13.08
CA ASN A 520 -8.74 -1.16 -12.22
C ASN A 520 -10.01 -2.00 -12.40
N ALA A 521 -10.31 -2.38 -13.64
CA ALA A 521 -11.44 -3.25 -13.95
C ALA A 521 -11.37 -4.59 -13.19
N GLU A 522 -10.16 -5.13 -12.95
CA GLU A 522 -9.94 -6.36 -12.21
C GLU A 522 -10.45 -6.29 -10.76
N ALA A 523 -10.41 -5.11 -10.13
CA ALA A 523 -10.80 -4.95 -8.74
C ALA A 523 -12.33 -5.12 -8.55
N VAL A 524 -13.14 -4.58 -9.47
CA VAL A 524 -14.60 -4.71 -9.39
C VAL A 524 -15.07 -6.12 -9.72
N TYR A 525 -14.46 -6.75 -10.73
CA TYR A 525 -14.80 -8.13 -11.08
C TYR A 525 -14.34 -9.12 -10.01
N ALA A 526 -13.15 -8.94 -9.42
CA ALA A 526 -12.69 -9.75 -8.29
C ALA A 526 -13.60 -9.58 -7.05
N ALA A 527 -14.00 -8.34 -6.72
CA ALA A 527 -14.94 -8.07 -5.64
C ALA A 527 -16.31 -8.74 -5.88
N LYS A 528 -16.84 -8.65 -7.10
CA LYS A 528 -18.09 -9.30 -7.54
C LYS A 528 -18.02 -10.83 -7.45
N THR A 529 -16.93 -11.44 -7.91
CA THR A 529 -16.67 -12.89 -7.79
C THR A 529 -16.65 -13.35 -6.32
N LEU A 530 -16.14 -12.51 -5.42
CA LEU A 530 -16.03 -12.80 -3.98
C LEU A 530 -17.22 -12.30 -3.14
N GLN A 531 -18.24 -11.70 -3.76
CA GLN A 531 -19.41 -11.10 -3.11
C GLN A 531 -19.05 -10.00 -2.08
N ILE A 532 -17.98 -9.24 -2.37
CA ILE A 532 -17.53 -8.12 -1.54
C ILE A 532 -18.08 -6.82 -2.13
N PRO A 533 -18.68 -5.91 -1.33
CA PRO A 533 -19.09 -4.58 -1.80
C PRO A 533 -17.92 -3.81 -2.43
N SER A 534 -18.16 -3.15 -3.56
CA SER A 534 -17.18 -2.37 -4.30
C SER A 534 -17.64 -0.92 -4.50
N VAL A 535 -16.70 0.02 -4.50
CA VAL A 535 -16.92 1.46 -4.65
C VAL A 535 -15.90 2.03 -5.63
N GLY A 536 -16.38 2.69 -6.67
CA GLY A 536 -15.51 3.41 -7.59
C GLY A 536 -14.99 4.70 -6.93
N LEU A 537 -13.70 4.99 -7.03
CA LEU A 537 -13.12 6.28 -6.70
C LEU A 537 -12.78 6.99 -8.01
N TRP A 538 -13.58 7.99 -8.36
CA TRP A 538 -13.53 8.67 -9.66
C TRP A 538 -12.86 10.04 -9.55
N THR A 539 -11.70 10.17 -10.19
CA THR A 539 -10.80 11.32 -10.07
C THR A 539 -10.86 12.32 -11.23
N PHE A 540 -11.81 12.15 -12.16
CA PHE A 540 -12.15 13.18 -13.16
C PHE A 540 -13.29 14.07 -12.63
N ALA A 541 -13.61 15.15 -13.34
CA ALA A 541 -14.75 16.00 -13.04
C ALA A 541 -16.09 15.30 -13.40
N GLY A 542 -16.48 14.28 -12.64
CA GLY A 542 -17.75 13.57 -12.81
C GLY A 542 -17.81 12.65 -14.04
N PRO A 543 -18.97 12.00 -14.29
CA PRO A 543 -19.10 10.90 -15.25
C PRO A 543 -18.83 11.28 -16.71
N GLY A 544 -18.99 12.57 -17.06
CA GLY A 544 -18.70 13.10 -18.39
C GLY A 544 -17.20 13.27 -18.72
N GLY A 545 -16.31 13.23 -17.73
CA GLY A 545 -14.91 13.66 -17.90
C GLY A 545 -14.07 12.84 -18.90
N MET A 546 -14.47 11.60 -19.22
CA MET A 546 -13.80 10.80 -20.26
C MET A 546 -14.13 11.24 -21.68
N VAL A 547 -15.25 11.95 -21.91
CA VAL A 547 -15.72 12.30 -23.27
C VAL A 547 -14.69 13.15 -24.00
N GLY A 548 -14.11 14.16 -23.33
CA GLY A 548 -13.08 15.01 -23.93
C GLY A 548 -11.78 14.25 -24.27
N VAL A 549 -11.33 13.39 -23.36
CA VAL A 549 -10.10 12.61 -23.52
C VAL A 549 -10.21 11.61 -24.68
N LEU A 550 -11.33 10.88 -24.78
CA LEU A 550 -11.54 9.91 -25.86
C LEU A 550 -11.75 10.59 -27.21
N ASN A 551 -12.47 11.72 -27.27
CA ASN A 551 -12.58 12.53 -28.49
C ASN A 551 -11.20 12.98 -29.00
N MET A 552 -10.30 13.39 -28.11
CA MET A 552 -8.92 13.75 -28.48
C MET A 552 -8.17 12.58 -29.13
N PHE A 553 -8.26 11.37 -28.58
CA PHE A 553 -7.60 10.19 -29.17
C PHE A 553 -8.19 9.79 -30.52
N VAL A 554 -9.52 9.89 -30.69
CA VAL A 554 -10.18 9.64 -31.98
C VAL A 554 -9.72 10.65 -33.03
N GLN A 555 -9.72 11.94 -32.70
CA GLN A 555 -9.25 13.01 -33.58
C GLN A 555 -7.76 12.83 -33.96
N GLN A 556 -6.90 12.52 -32.99
CA GLN A 556 -5.48 12.27 -33.24
C GLN A 556 -5.21 11.03 -34.10
N SER A 557 -6.11 10.03 -34.08
CA SER A 557 -5.96 8.83 -34.91
C SER A 557 -6.22 9.06 -36.40
N GLY A 558 -6.99 10.10 -36.75
CA GLY A 558 -7.46 10.34 -38.12
C GLY A 558 -8.47 9.29 -38.65
N ILE A 559 -8.88 8.31 -37.85
CA ILE A 559 -9.74 7.19 -38.25
C ILE A 559 -11.19 7.40 -37.74
N PRO A 560 -12.22 7.18 -38.58
CA PRO A 560 -13.62 7.23 -38.14
C PRO A 560 -13.94 6.23 -37.03
N MET A 561 -14.86 6.59 -36.13
CA MET A 561 -15.22 5.74 -34.98
C MET A 561 -15.79 4.38 -35.42
N GLU A 562 -16.55 4.34 -36.51
CA GLU A 562 -17.10 3.12 -37.10
C GLU A 562 -15.99 2.14 -37.52
N GLU A 563 -14.88 2.66 -38.03
CA GLU A 563 -13.74 1.85 -38.43
C GLU A 563 -12.92 1.39 -37.21
N ILE A 564 -12.76 2.24 -36.18
CA ILE A 564 -12.19 1.84 -34.88
C ILE A 564 -13.01 0.67 -34.30
N MET A 565 -14.34 0.79 -34.25
CA MET A 565 -15.24 -0.27 -33.78
C MET A 565 -15.11 -1.54 -34.62
N ALA A 566 -15.06 -1.44 -35.95
CA ALA A 566 -14.91 -2.60 -36.83
C ALA A 566 -13.55 -3.33 -36.62
N ARG A 567 -12.46 -2.58 -36.42
CA ARG A 567 -11.13 -3.15 -36.12
C ARG A 567 -11.13 -3.89 -34.78
N VAL A 568 -11.73 -3.32 -33.73
CA VAL A 568 -11.89 -3.98 -32.42
C VAL A 568 -12.79 -5.22 -32.53
N GLU A 569 -13.95 -5.11 -33.19
CA GLU A 569 -14.87 -6.25 -33.41
C GLU A 569 -14.27 -7.35 -34.31
N ALA A 570 -13.25 -7.06 -35.13
CA ALA A 570 -12.56 -8.07 -35.92
C ALA A 570 -11.58 -8.93 -35.08
N PHE A 571 -10.97 -8.37 -34.04
CA PHE A 571 -9.81 -8.98 -33.37
C PHE A 571 -10.16 -10.25 -32.58
N GLN A 572 -9.71 -11.40 -33.07
CA GLN A 572 -10.09 -12.71 -32.53
C GLN A 572 -9.53 -13.02 -31.12
N PRO A 573 -8.25 -12.76 -30.79
CA PRO A 573 -7.71 -13.12 -29.46
C PRO A 573 -8.45 -12.46 -28.28
N MET A 574 -8.97 -11.24 -28.47
CA MET A 574 -9.83 -10.55 -27.50
C MET A 574 -11.19 -11.26 -27.32
N LYS A 575 -11.80 -11.80 -28.37
CA LYS A 575 -13.05 -12.57 -28.27
C LYS A 575 -12.85 -13.85 -27.49
N ASP A 576 -11.75 -14.56 -27.76
CA ASP A 576 -11.40 -15.80 -27.07
C ASP A 576 -11.12 -15.53 -25.58
N CYS A 577 -10.44 -14.42 -25.28
CA CYS A 577 -10.27 -13.89 -23.92
C CYS A 577 -11.60 -13.59 -23.22
N VAL A 578 -12.54 -12.91 -23.88
CA VAL A 578 -13.85 -12.60 -23.29
C VAL A 578 -14.69 -13.86 -23.08
N ALA A 579 -14.55 -14.88 -23.94
CA ALA A 579 -15.16 -16.19 -23.70
C ALA A 579 -14.60 -16.85 -22.43
N ARG A 580 -13.27 -16.87 -22.25
CA ARG A 580 -12.61 -17.41 -21.04
C ARG A 580 -12.94 -16.61 -19.78
N LEU A 581 -13.01 -15.28 -19.85
CA LEU A 581 -13.42 -14.41 -18.74
C LEU A 581 -14.87 -14.71 -18.30
N LYS A 582 -15.77 -14.96 -19.26
CA LYS A 582 -17.14 -15.36 -18.99
C LYS A 582 -17.23 -16.76 -18.38
N GLU A 583 -16.49 -17.72 -18.92
CA GLU A 583 -16.50 -19.11 -18.43
C GLU A 583 -15.91 -19.24 -17.02
N ASN A 584 -14.72 -18.65 -16.78
CA ASN A 584 -13.97 -18.82 -15.54
C ASN A 584 -14.42 -17.89 -14.41
N TYR A 585 -14.93 -16.70 -14.72
CA TYR A 585 -15.22 -15.65 -13.73
C TYR A 585 -16.62 -15.04 -13.83
N ASN A 586 -17.46 -15.50 -14.77
CA ASN A 586 -18.77 -14.90 -15.08
C ASN A 586 -18.70 -13.40 -15.40
N VAL A 587 -17.58 -12.96 -16.00
CA VAL A 587 -17.38 -11.57 -16.45
C VAL A 587 -17.92 -11.42 -17.86
N THR A 588 -18.92 -10.56 -18.05
CA THR A 588 -19.50 -10.25 -19.36
C THR A 588 -18.98 -8.92 -19.87
N PHE A 589 -18.35 -8.93 -21.05
CA PHE A 589 -17.89 -7.73 -21.73
C PHE A 589 -18.81 -7.41 -22.93
N ASP A 590 -19.21 -6.15 -23.07
CA ASP A 590 -19.99 -5.65 -24.21
C ASP A 590 -19.11 -4.65 -24.98
N PHE A 591 -18.54 -5.12 -26.10
CA PHE A 591 -17.58 -4.36 -26.91
C PHE A 591 -18.17 -3.07 -27.47
N ARG A 592 -19.47 -3.05 -27.78
CA ARG A 592 -20.13 -1.84 -28.29
C ARG A 592 -20.29 -0.84 -27.18
N LYS A 593 -20.73 -1.26 -26.00
CA LYS A 593 -20.82 -0.38 -24.82
C LYS A 593 -19.48 0.14 -24.34
N SER A 594 -18.38 -0.61 -24.49
CA SER A 594 -17.04 -0.10 -24.13
C SER A 594 -16.51 1.03 -25.03
N ILE A 595 -17.18 1.32 -26.16
CA ILE A 595 -16.78 2.37 -27.10
C ILE A 595 -17.89 3.42 -27.28
N SER A 596 -19.17 3.00 -27.23
CA SER A 596 -20.35 3.84 -27.48
C SER A 596 -21.47 3.61 -26.45
N PRO A 597 -22.01 4.66 -25.80
CA PRO A 597 -21.68 6.07 -26.02
C PRO A 597 -20.29 6.44 -25.49
N MET A 598 -19.67 7.42 -26.15
CA MET A 598 -18.34 7.92 -25.83
C MET A 598 -18.21 8.21 -24.33
N GLY A 599 -17.20 7.65 -23.67
CA GLY A 599 -16.95 7.85 -22.23
C GLY A 599 -17.71 6.92 -21.29
N PHE A 600 -18.44 5.92 -21.81
CA PHE A 600 -19.10 4.90 -20.99
C PHE A 600 -18.10 3.88 -20.44
N LEU A 601 -18.15 3.64 -19.12
CA LEU A 601 -17.33 2.65 -18.43
C LEU A 601 -18.25 1.67 -17.68
N SER A 602 -18.35 0.44 -18.19
CA SER A 602 -19.16 -0.63 -17.60
C SER A 602 -18.78 -0.94 -16.14
N THR A 603 -17.52 -0.75 -15.78
CA THR A 603 -16.99 -0.89 -14.41
C THR A 603 -17.70 0.00 -13.39
N MET A 604 -18.18 1.18 -13.77
CA MET A 604 -18.95 2.07 -12.88
C MET A 604 -20.32 1.50 -12.50
N CYS A 605 -20.94 0.77 -13.43
CA CYS A 605 -22.24 0.10 -13.25
C CYS A 605 -22.14 -1.14 -12.34
N GLU A 606 -20.93 -1.72 -12.21
CA GLU A 606 -20.65 -2.90 -11.38
C GLU A 606 -20.33 -2.56 -9.91
N THR A 607 -20.45 -1.28 -9.52
CA THR A 607 -20.19 -0.80 -8.16
C THR A 607 -21.46 -0.66 -7.31
N SER A 608 -21.30 -0.61 -5.99
CA SER A 608 -22.38 -0.19 -5.08
C SER A 608 -22.72 1.31 -5.26
N PHE A 609 -21.68 2.13 -5.48
CA PHE A 609 -21.73 3.50 -6.00
C PHE A 609 -20.31 3.96 -6.38
N ASN A 610 -20.21 5.10 -7.07
CA ASN A 610 -18.95 5.76 -7.41
C ASN A 610 -18.83 7.09 -6.65
N LEU A 611 -17.79 7.23 -5.83
CA LEU A 611 -17.38 8.49 -5.23
C LEU A 611 -16.78 9.40 -6.31
N ILE A 612 -17.41 10.55 -6.54
CA ILE A 612 -16.91 11.57 -7.46
C ILE A 612 -16.13 12.62 -6.65
N THR A 613 -14.83 12.79 -6.92
CA THR A 613 -13.95 13.70 -6.17
C THR A 613 -14.10 15.18 -6.57
N THR A 614 -15.32 15.58 -6.95
CA THR A 614 -15.72 16.95 -7.24
C THR A 614 -17.15 17.18 -6.74
N ALA A 615 -17.64 18.42 -6.79
CA ALA A 615 -19.06 18.72 -6.59
C ALA A 615 -19.80 18.76 -7.94
N GLU A 616 -21.12 18.59 -7.92
CA GLU A 616 -21.94 18.38 -9.12
C GLU A 616 -21.91 19.59 -10.06
N GLU A 617 -21.77 20.79 -9.51
CA GLU A 617 -21.68 22.07 -10.21
C GLU A 617 -20.37 22.25 -11.00
N PHE A 618 -19.36 21.40 -10.75
CA PHE A 618 -18.03 21.44 -11.35
C PHE A 618 -17.75 20.24 -12.27
N GLN A 619 -18.75 19.39 -12.50
CA GLN A 619 -18.62 18.26 -13.43
C GLN A 619 -18.39 18.74 -14.87
N ASP A 620 -17.71 17.93 -15.66
CA ASP A 620 -17.59 18.11 -17.10
C ASP A 620 -18.93 17.85 -17.79
N PRO A 621 -19.15 18.38 -19.02
CA PRO A 621 -20.37 18.14 -19.78
C PRO A 621 -20.73 16.65 -19.81
N PHE A 622 -21.94 16.32 -19.35
CA PHE A 622 -22.42 14.96 -19.23
C PHE A 622 -23.52 14.73 -20.28
N PRO A 623 -23.21 14.15 -21.46
CA PRO A 623 -24.18 14.02 -22.55
C PRO A 623 -25.40 13.19 -22.14
N SER A 624 -26.59 13.56 -22.62
CA SER A 624 -27.85 12.90 -22.26
C SER A 624 -27.90 11.41 -22.64
N GLU A 625 -27.20 11.03 -23.72
CA GLU A 625 -27.03 9.63 -24.13
C GLU A 625 -26.16 8.85 -23.15
N LEU A 626 -25.01 9.40 -22.76
CA LEU A 626 -24.11 8.80 -21.77
C LEU A 626 -24.77 8.70 -20.39
N SER A 627 -25.50 9.75 -19.99
CA SER A 627 -26.30 9.78 -18.76
C SER A 627 -27.37 8.68 -18.76
N ARG A 628 -28.08 8.50 -19.87
CA ARG A 628 -29.04 7.41 -20.04
C ARG A 628 -28.37 6.03 -19.95
N ALA A 629 -27.24 5.83 -20.64
CA ALA A 629 -26.52 4.55 -20.60
C ALA A 629 -26.06 4.17 -19.18
N TYR A 630 -25.56 5.13 -18.39
CA TYR A 630 -25.24 4.90 -16.98
C TYR A 630 -26.48 4.62 -16.11
N ALA A 631 -27.59 5.31 -16.35
CA ALA A 631 -28.85 5.05 -15.64
C ALA A 631 -29.43 3.65 -15.97
N GLU A 632 -29.41 3.24 -17.24
CA GLU A 632 -29.80 1.90 -17.69
C GLU A 632 -28.86 0.81 -17.12
N GLY A 633 -27.57 1.12 -16.97
CA GLY A 633 -26.60 0.27 -16.28
C GLY A 633 -26.75 0.25 -14.75
N GLY A 634 -27.57 1.11 -14.16
CA GLY A 634 -27.76 1.20 -12.71
C GLY A 634 -26.63 1.88 -11.94
N ALA A 635 -25.73 2.59 -12.62
CA ALA A 635 -24.62 3.30 -11.99
C ALA A 635 -25.12 4.41 -11.05
N LYS A 636 -24.47 4.56 -9.90
CA LYS A 636 -24.75 5.61 -8.90
C LYS A 636 -23.53 6.49 -8.72
N PHE A 637 -23.74 7.79 -8.58
CA PHE A 637 -22.69 8.79 -8.48
C PHE A 637 -22.90 9.63 -7.22
N GLU A 638 -21.92 9.61 -6.33
CA GLU A 638 -21.92 10.34 -5.06
C GLU A 638 -20.86 11.44 -5.11
N TYR A 639 -21.31 12.67 -5.37
CA TYR A 639 -20.46 13.86 -5.34
C TYR A 639 -20.03 14.16 -3.90
N VAL A 640 -18.74 13.98 -3.63
CA VAL A 640 -18.14 14.22 -2.30
C VAL A 640 -17.20 15.42 -2.28
N GLY A 641 -16.97 16.08 -3.41
CA GLY A 641 -15.95 17.13 -3.49
C GLY A 641 -14.53 16.55 -3.44
N PRO A 642 -13.51 17.42 -3.49
CA PRO A 642 -12.12 16.97 -3.48
C PRO A 642 -11.75 16.44 -2.08
N LEU A 643 -11.07 15.29 -2.08
CA LEU A 643 -10.67 14.60 -0.85
C LEU A 643 -9.34 15.17 -0.35
N LEU A 644 -9.40 16.34 0.29
CA LEU A 644 -8.23 17.08 0.80
C LEU A 644 -8.17 17.05 2.33
N GLU A 645 -6.97 16.95 2.90
CA GLU A 645 -6.76 17.00 4.36
C GLU A 645 -6.82 18.43 4.87
N ASP A 646 -7.38 18.61 6.07
CA ASP A 646 -7.35 19.90 6.77
C ASP A 646 -5.98 20.22 7.36
N ASP A 647 -5.31 19.21 7.92
CA ASP A 647 -3.97 19.33 8.48
C ASP A 647 -2.87 19.15 7.43
N VAL A 648 -1.76 19.86 7.61
CA VAL A 648 -0.55 19.72 6.81
C VAL A 648 0.29 18.57 7.39
N PRO A 649 0.56 17.47 6.65
CA PRO A 649 1.44 16.41 7.13
C PRO A 649 2.88 16.93 7.29
N GLU A 650 3.69 16.25 8.13
CA GLU A 650 5.13 16.58 8.29
C GLU A 650 5.80 16.80 6.94
N LEU A 651 6.31 18.02 6.76
CA LEU A 651 6.90 18.52 5.53
C LEU A 651 8.37 18.11 5.45
N GLU A 652 8.86 17.87 4.25
CA GLU A 652 10.30 17.73 3.99
C GLU A 652 10.98 19.11 4.06
N LEU A 653 12.29 19.14 4.31
CA LEU A 653 13.05 20.38 4.55
C LEU A 653 12.89 21.44 3.44
N GLU A 654 12.76 21.03 2.18
CA GLU A 654 12.51 21.93 1.04
C GLU A 654 11.10 22.54 1.09
N ALA A 655 10.12 21.79 1.56
CA ALA A 655 8.74 22.25 1.74
C ALA A 655 8.61 23.22 2.92
N GLU A 656 9.41 23.06 3.98
CA GLU A 656 9.51 24.05 5.07
C GLU A 656 10.01 25.41 4.56
N LYS A 657 11.00 25.42 3.65
CA LYS A 657 11.54 26.66 3.04
C LYS A 657 10.45 27.45 2.33
N ALA A 658 9.63 26.79 1.51
CA ALA A 658 8.54 27.44 0.77
C ALA A 658 7.44 27.98 1.70
N MET A 659 7.05 27.20 2.73
CA MET A 659 6.06 27.63 3.72
C MET A 659 6.55 28.81 4.56
N LYS A 660 7.84 28.82 4.94
CA LYS A 660 8.47 29.93 5.66
C LYS A 660 8.47 31.21 4.83
N ALA A 661 8.93 31.15 3.58
CA ALA A 661 8.96 32.31 2.68
C ALA A 661 7.55 32.89 2.46
N LEU A 662 6.53 32.03 2.29
CA LEU A 662 5.13 32.45 2.22
C LEU A 662 4.69 33.15 3.51
N ALA A 663 4.98 32.58 4.69
CA ALA A 663 4.60 33.17 5.97
C ALA A 663 5.25 34.56 6.18
N GLU A 664 6.53 34.71 5.82
CA GLU A 664 7.26 35.98 5.88
C GLU A 664 6.66 37.02 4.91
N ALA A 665 6.32 36.62 3.68
CA ALA A 665 5.63 37.48 2.72
C ALA A 665 4.25 37.94 3.24
N ARG A 666 3.43 37.04 3.78
CA ARG A 666 2.10 37.38 4.32
C ARG A 666 2.20 38.27 5.57
N ALA A 667 3.23 38.12 6.39
CA ALA A 667 3.46 38.97 7.57
C ALA A 667 3.66 40.46 7.22
N VAL A 668 4.17 40.77 6.03
CA VAL A 668 4.33 42.15 5.52
C VAL A 668 3.26 42.56 4.49
N GLY A 669 2.22 41.73 4.29
CA GLY A 669 1.13 42.00 3.33
C GLY A 669 1.51 41.83 1.86
N ARG A 670 2.65 41.21 1.56
CA ARG A 670 3.12 40.92 0.19
C ARG A 670 2.21 39.86 -0.46
N LYS A 671 1.83 40.09 -1.72
CA LYS A 671 1.09 39.08 -2.50
C LYS A 671 1.97 37.87 -2.80
N VAL A 672 1.36 36.70 -3.03
CA VAL A 672 2.07 35.45 -3.34
C VAL A 672 1.48 34.83 -4.60
N VAL A 673 2.34 34.55 -5.59
CA VAL A 673 1.98 33.85 -6.84
C VAL A 673 2.64 32.47 -6.84
N LEU A 674 1.82 31.44 -7.01
CA LEU A 674 2.28 30.06 -7.16
C LEU A 674 2.29 29.68 -8.65
N ALA A 675 3.27 28.89 -9.09
CA ALA A 675 3.31 28.32 -10.44
C ALA A 675 3.69 26.84 -10.41
N SER A 676 2.90 25.99 -11.08
CA SER A 676 3.12 24.54 -11.15
C SER A 676 2.51 23.94 -12.43
N MET A 677 3.35 23.37 -13.29
CA MET A 677 2.89 22.71 -14.53
C MET A 677 2.52 21.23 -14.32
N GLY A 678 2.22 20.84 -13.08
CA GLY A 678 1.88 19.46 -12.73
C GLY A 678 3.11 18.54 -12.74
N THR A 679 2.88 17.23 -12.66
CA THR A 679 3.96 16.24 -12.57
C THR A 679 4.31 15.55 -13.89
N ILE A 680 3.40 15.55 -14.88
CA ILE A 680 3.62 14.82 -16.14
C ILE A 680 4.44 15.64 -17.14
N LEU A 681 4.07 16.91 -17.38
CA LEU A 681 4.78 17.80 -18.32
C LEU A 681 6.27 17.99 -17.96
N VAL A 682 6.64 17.83 -16.68
CA VAL A 682 8.02 17.92 -16.16
C VAL A 682 8.70 16.57 -15.93
N SER A 683 8.15 15.48 -16.49
CA SER A 683 8.69 14.10 -16.36
C SER A 683 9.19 13.56 -17.70
N ASP A 684 9.95 12.48 -17.68
CA ASP A 684 10.43 11.76 -18.87
C ASP A 684 9.35 10.86 -19.52
N THR A 685 8.07 11.22 -19.41
CA THR A 685 6.98 10.46 -20.05
C THR A 685 6.94 10.75 -21.55
N ASP A 686 6.98 9.71 -22.38
CA ASP A 686 6.81 9.82 -23.83
C ASP A 686 5.43 10.41 -24.21
N ASP A 687 5.32 11.04 -25.38
CA ASP A 687 4.10 11.65 -25.96
C ASP A 687 3.40 12.77 -25.15
N CYS A 688 3.85 13.09 -23.93
CA CYS A 688 3.21 14.12 -23.09
C CYS A 688 4.08 14.74 -21.97
N GLY A 689 5.34 14.30 -21.82
CA GLY A 689 6.28 14.81 -20.83
C GLY A 689 7.23 15.89 -21.36
N TRP A 690 8.40 16.00 -20.73
CA TRP A 690 9.36 17.08 -20.92
C TRP A 690 9.84 17.24 -22.37
N ARG A 691 10.10 16.12 -23.05
CA ARG A 691 10.57 16.12 -24.44
C ARG A 691 9.44 16.13 -25.47
N ASP A 692 8.28 15.57 -25.11
CA ASP A 692 7.08 15.41 -25.97
C ASP A 692 7.39 15.06 -27.45
N VAL A 693 7.96 13.87 -27.64
CA VAL A 693 8.31 13.33 -28.96
C VAL A 693 7.24 12.32 -29.40
N PRO A 694 6.64 12.43 -30.60
CA PRO A 694 5.69 11.45 -31.12
C PRO A 694 6.34 10.09 -31.42
N ARG A 695 5.59 9.00 -31.18
CA ARG A 695 6.05 7.62 -31.51
C ARG A 695 6.01 7.21 -32.98
N ASP A 696 5.28 7.94 -33.83
CA ASP A 696 5.10 7.58 -35.24
C ASP A 696 6.34 7.84 -36.12
N GLY A 697 7.45 8.28 -35.51
CA GLY A 697 8.67 8.65 -36.23
C GLY A 697 8.57 9.99 -36.96
N SER A 698 7.45 10.73 -36.81
CA SER A 698 7.41 12.11 -37.25
C SER A 698 8.29 12.96 -36.32
N GLU A 699 9.27 13.66 -36.89
CA GLU A 699 10.16 14.56 -36.15
C GLU A 699 9.44 15.86 -35.67
N GLN A 700 8.10 15.91 -35.77
CA GLN A 700 7.30 17.12 -35.54
C GLN A 700 6.44 17.01 -34.27
N PRO A 701 6.76 17.75 -33.20
CA PRO A 701 5.94 17.81 -31.99
C PRO A 701 4.49 18.20 -32.28
N ARG A 702 3.55 17.72 -31.47
CA ARG A 702 2.11 18.08 -31.55
C ARG A 702 1.79 19.51 -31.07
N GLY A 703 2.77 20.41 -31.14
CA GLY A 703 2.84 21.71 -30.50
C GLY A 703 4.04 21.84 -29.57
N LEU A 704 4.25 23.02 -28.97
CA LEU A 704 5.44 23.31 -28.14
C LEU A 704 5.67 22.20 -27.11
N THR A 705 6.88 21.62 -27.07
CA THR A 705 7.25 20.51 -26.18
C THR A 705 7.00 20.83 -24.70
N GLY A 706 6.89 19.80 -23.84
CA GLY A 706 6.69 20.00 -22.39
C GLY A 706 7.71 20.98 -21.78
N LYS A 707 8.98 20.87 -22.18
CA LYS A 707 10.05 21.81 -21.84
C LYS A 707 9.72 23.23 -22.29
N GLN A 708 9.52 23.45 -23.59
CA GLN A 708 9.25 24.78 -24.15
C GLN A 708 8.02 25.45 -23.51
N LEU A 709 6.95 24.68 -23.32
CA LEU A 709 5.70 25.14 -22.70
C LEU A 709 5.92 25.55 -21.23
N CYS A 710 6.58 24.70 -20.44
CA CYS A 710 6.86 24.97 -19.03
C CYS A 710 7.81 26.15 -18.85
N GLN A 711 8.93 26.18 -19.59
CA GLN A 711 9.92 27.25 -19.53
C GLN A 711 9.31 28.61 -19.91
N ALA A 712 8.47 28.66 -20.96
CA ALA A 712 7.75 29.87 -21.34
C ALA A 712 6.75 30.33 -20.27
N ALA A 713 5.99 29.40 -19.67
CA ALA A 713 5.03 29.70 -18.62
C ALA A 713 5.70 30.20 -17.33
N TRP A 714 6.82 29.61 -16.91
CA TRP A 714 7.59 30.09 -15.75
C TRP A 714 8.23 31.46 -16.02
N SER A 715 8.81 31.64 -17.21
CA SER A 715 9.40 32.92 -17.60
C SER A 715 8.36 34.04 -17.67
N ALA A 716 7.12 33.75 -18.06
CA ALA A 716 6.01 34.70 -18.02
C ALA A 716 5.63 35.14 -16.60
N VAL A 717 5.81 34.28 -15.58
CA VAL A 717 5.65 34.66 -14.16
C VAL A 717 6.75 35.62 -13.73
N PHE A 718 7.98 35.41 -14.23
CA PHE A 718 9.12 36.31 -13.97
C PHE A 718 8.99 37.65 -14.70
N ASP A 719 8.46 37.68 -15.93
CA ASP A 719 8.18 38.93 -16.64
C ASP A 719 7.07 39.74 -15.97
N ALA A 720 5.99 39.08 -15.54
CA ALA A 720 4.84 39.73 -14.94
C ALA A 720 5.15 40.39 -13.59
N PHE A 721 6.01 39.75 -12.78
CA PHE A 721 6.13 40.05 -11.36
C PHE A 721 7.57 40.03 -10.80
N GLY A 722 8.58 39.82 -11.63
CA GLY A 722 9.98 39.74 -11.21
C GLY A 722 10.54 41.08 -10.69
N ALA A 723 11.37 41.00 -9.66
CA ALA A 723 12.08 42.13 -9.07
C ALA A 723 13.57 41.80 -8.90
N ALA A 724 14.43 42.81 -9.07
CA ALA A 724 15.88 42.65 -8.98
C ALA A 724 16.39 42.32 -7.56
N SER A 725 15.60 42.59 -6.52
CA SER A 725 15.88 42.17 -5.14
C SER A 725 14.60 41.75 -4.42
N ASP A 726 14.77 40.90 -3.41
CA ASP A 726 13.65 40.40 -2.59
C ASP A 726 13.08 41.48 -1.66
N GLU A 727 13.81 42.59 -1.48
CA GLU A 727 13.42 43.74 -0.66
C GLU A 727 12.38 44.66 -1.32
N ALA A 728 11.98 44.42 -2.57
CA ALA A 728 10.95 45.20 -3.27
C ALA A 728 9.54 44.94 -2.66
N PRO A 729 8.99 45.80 -1.78
CA PRO A 729 7.90 45.39 -0.89
C PRO A 729 6.54 45.21 -1.60
N GLN A 730 6.42 45.75 -2.81
CA GLN A 730 5.19 45.70 -3.62
C GLN A 730 5.20 44.57 -4.66
N ALA A 731 6.37 44.01 -4.99
CA ALA A 731 6.45 42.89 -5.92
C ALA A 731 5.97 41.61 -5.22
N PRO A 732 5.13 40.77 -5.83
CA PRO A 732 4.72 39.49 -5.25
C PRO A 732 5.93 38.58 -4.94
N LEU A 733 5.80 37.69 -3.95
CA LEU A 733 6.68 36.52 -3.83
C LEU A 733 6.26 35.50 -4.89
N LEU A 734 7.23 34.97 -5.64
CA LEU A 734 6.99 33.97 -6.69
C LEU A 734 7.48 32.62 -6.18
N ILE A 735 6.62 31.60 -6.17
CA ILE A 735 7.00 30.24 -5.77
C ILE A 735 6.72 29.30 -6.95
N VAL A 736 7.75 28.65 -7.47
CA VAL A 736 7.69 27.92 -8.76
C VAL A 736 8.14 26.47 -8.59
N ALA A 737 7.26 25.52 -8.93
CA ALA A 737 7.61 24.11 -9.06
C ALA A 737 8.18 23.84 -10.46
N VAL A 738 9.48 23.54 -10.53
CA VAL A 738 10.21 23.36 -11.81
C VAL A 738 10.44 21.89 -12.20
N GLY A 739 10.03 20.95 -11.35
CA GLY A 739 10.29 19.52 -11.56
C GLY A 739 11.74 19.13 -11.33
N ARG A 740 12.11 17.90 -11.70
CA ARG A 740 13.44 17.32 -11.45
C ARG A 740 14.36 17.31 -12.68
N GLN A 741 13.95 17.99 -13.75
CA GLN A 741 14.71 18.03 -15.00
C GLN A 741 15.97 18.90 -14.82
N PRO A 742 17.17 18.40 -15.17
CA PRO A 742 18.42 19.11 -14.92
C PRO A 742 18.54 20.40 -15.74
N ASP A 743 17.82 20.48 -16.85
CA ASP A 743 17.78 21.62 -17.77
C ASP A 743 16.52 22.50 -17.61
N ALA A 744 15.74 22.31 -16.53
CA ALA A 744 14.49 23.04 -16.28
C ALA A 744 14.66 24.58 -16.31
N LEU A 745 15.73 25.07 -15.71
CA LEU A 745 16.04 26.49 -15.56
C LEU A 745 17.22 26.95 -16.43
N THR A 746 17.65 26.12 -17.40
CA THR A 746 18.66 26.52 -18.38
C THR A 746 18.12 27.66 -19.24
N ASP A 747 18.93 28.71 -19.41
CA ASP A 747 18.63 29.94 -20.15
C ASP A 747 17.44 30.76 -19.61
N ILE A 748 17.13 30.64 -18.31
CA ILE A 748 16.10 31.44 -17.63
C ILE A 748 16.73 32.30 -16.52
N ASP A 749 16.61 33.62 -16.66
CA ASP A 749 16.98 34.58 -15.62
C ASP A 749 15.95 34.54 -14.48
N ILE A 750 16.37 34.06 -13.30
CA ILE A 750 15.52 33.94 -12.12
C ILE A 750 15.57 35.26 -11.33
N PRO A 751 14.45 35.98 -11.12
CA PRO A 751 14.44 37.24 -10.40
C PRO A 751 14.64 37.02 -8.89
N GLY A 752 15.12 38.05 -8.19
CA GLY A 752 15.47 37.97 -6.77
C GLY A 752 14.32 37.68 -5.81
N ASN A 753 13.08 37.78 -6.28
CA ASN A 753 11.85 37.45 -5.56
C ASN A 753 11.24 36.09 -5.93
N ALA A 754 11.97 35.22 -6.65
CA ALA A 754 11.53 33.89 -7.04
C ALA A 754 12.20 32.77 -6.25
N LEU A 755 11.37 31.88 -5.69
CA LEU A 755 11.77 30.62 -5.08
C LEU A 755 11.38 29.47 -6.01
N CYS A 756 12.34 29.05 -6.85
CA CYS A 756 12.21 27.86 -7.68
C CYS A 756 12.64 26.62 -6.87
N LEU A 757 11.80 25.58 -6.83
CA LEU A 757 12.08 24.30 -6.17
C LEU A 757 11.63 23.11 -7.03
N PRO A 758 12.28 21.93 -6.93
CA PRO A 758 11.91 20.77 -7.75
C PRO A 758 10.50 20.24 -7.45
N VAL A 759 10.09 20.30 -6.17
CA VAL A 759 8.78 19.86 -5.66
C VAL A 759 8.30 20.87 -4.63
N LEU A 760 6.98 21.14 -4.60
CA LEU A 760 6.37 22.07 -3.65
C LEU A 760 5.22 21.41 -2.86
N PRO A 761 4.98 21.81 -1.60
CA PRO A 761 3.80 21.45 -0.84
C PRO A 761 2.59 22.26 -1.35
N GLN A 762 2.07 21.90 -2.54
CA GLN A 762 1.05 22.68 -3.26
C GLN A 762 -0.21 22.98 -2.44
N VAL A 763 -0.84 21.96 -1.85
CA VAL A 763 -2.06 22.14 -1.02
C VAL A 763 -1.80 22.99 0.23
N PRO A 764 -0.74 22.74 1.03
CA PRO A 764 -0.35 23.65 2.13
C PRO A 764 -0.13 25.10 1.71
N LEU A 765 0.57 25.37 0.59
CA LEU A 765 0.80 26.73 0.10
C LEU A 765 -0.51 27.42 -0.28
N LEU A 766 -1.35 26.75 -1.08
CA LEU A 766 -2.67 27.25 -1.46
C LEU A 766 -3.52 27.59 -0.24
N LYS A 767 -3.54 26.72 0.79
CA LYS A 767 -4.24 26.96 2.06
C LYS A 767 -3.66 28.10 2.91
N ALA A 768 -2.33 28.29 2.88
CA ALA A 768 -1.66 29.32 3.68
C ALA A 768 -1.83 30.75 3.14
N GLY A 769 -2.22 30.90 1.87
CA GLY A 769 -2.62 32.19 1.30
C GLY A 769 -1.84 32.59 0.05
N VAL A 770 -1.89 31.75 -0.98
CA VAL A 770 -1.57 32.15 -2.36
C VAL A 770 -2.68 33.06 -2.90
N ASP A 771 -2.34 34.11 -3.66
CA ASP A 771 -3.32 35.05 -4.24
C ASP A 771 -3.64 34.77 -5.71
N LEU A 772 -2.75 34.07 -6.43
CA LEU A 772 -2.95 33.59 -7.81
C LEU A 772 -2.14 32.33 -8.07
N PHE A 773 -2.70 31.37 -8.82
CA PHE A 773 -2.02 30.13 -9.17
C PHE A 773 -1.95 29.92 -10.70
N LEU A 774 -0.73 29.93 -11.26
CA LEU A 774 -0.48 29.42 -12.60
C LEU A 774 -0.43 27.89 -12.57
N THR A 775 -1.27 27.24 -13.37
CA THR A 775 -1.40 25.79 -13.36
C THR A 775 -1.62 25.22 -14.76
N HIS A 776 -1.10 24.01 -15.01
CA HIS A 776 -1.50 23.21 -16.17
C HIS A 776 -3.00 22.85 -16.21
N GLY A 777 -3.75 23.00 -15.11
CA GLY A 777 -5.20 22.75 -15.09
C GLY A 777 -5.64 21.30 -14.91
N GLY A 778 -4.70 20.38 -14.60
CA GLY A 778 -5.06 18.99 -14.29
C GLY A 778 -6.00 18.92 -13.08
N GLN A 779 -6.97 18.00 -13.13
CA GLN A 779 -8.13 17.98 -12.25
C GLN A 779 -7.84 18.22 -10.76
N ASN A 780 -6.81 17.60 -10.18
CA ASN A 780 -6.46 17.82 -8.77
C ASN A 780 -6.00 19.26 -8.49
N SER A 781 -5.01 19.78 -9.21
CA SER A 781 -4.52 21.16 -9.03
C SER A 781 -5.63 22.20 -9.21
N PHE A 782 -6.56 21.96 -10.14
CA PHE A 782 -7.71 22.84 -10.35
C PHE A 782 -8.65 22.84 -9.13
N MET A 783 -9.04 21.64 -8.65
CA MET A 783 -9.91 21.48 -7.48
C MET A 783 -9.26 21.95 -6.18
N GLU A 784 -7.96 21.76 -6.00
CA GLU A 784 -7.17 22.26 -4.87
C GLU A 784 -7.19 23.79 -4.81
N SER A 785 -6.99 24.46 -5.95
CA SER A 785 -7.04 25.93 -6.05
C SER A 785 -8.41 26.47 -5.65
N LEU A 786 -9.49 25.91 -6.21
CA LEU A 786 -10.85 26.33 -5.91
C LEU A 786 -11.26 26.00 -4.47
N SER A 787 -10.73 24.93 -3.87
CA SER A 787 -10.93 24.60 -2.45
C SER A 787 -10.19 25.55 -1.50
N ALA A 788 -9.07 26.13 -1.94
CA ALA A 788 -8.42 27.23 -1.22
C ALA A 788 -9.10 28.58 -1.47
N GLY A 789 -9.88 28.71 -2.55
CA GLY A 789 -10.50 29.94 -3.03
C GLY A 789 -9.53 30.83 -3.82
N VAL A 790 -8.52 30.22 -4.44
CA VAL A 790 -7.44 30.86 -5.18
C VAL A 790 -7.78 30.87 -6.68
N PRO A 791 -7.77 32.03 -7.35
CA PRO A 791 -8.00 32.13 -8.79
C PRO A 791 -6.83 31.54 -9.59
N VAL A 792 -7.06 31.22 -10.86
CA VAL A 792 -6.08 30.50 -11.70
C VAL A 792 -5.75 31.21 -13.02
N VAL A 793 -4.55 30.97 -13.53
CA VAL A 793 -4.25 31.05 -14.97
C VAL A 793 -3.94 29.65 -15.45
N VAL A 794 -4.72 29.14 -16.40
CA VAL A 794 -4.64 27.75 -16.87
C VAL A 794 -3.87 27.67 -18.18
N CYS A 795 -2.82 26.86 -18.17
CA CYS A 795 -1.88 26.65 -19.27
C CYS A 795 -1.92 25.16 -19.68
N PRO A 796 -3.00 24.69 -20.35
CA PRO A 796 -3.24 23.27 -20.57
C PRO A 796 -2.21 22.65 -21.50
N GLY A 797 -1.65 21.50 -21.11
CA GLY A 797 -0.72 20.72 -21.92
C GLY A 797 -1.42 19.66 -22.79
N PHE A 798 -2.37 18.91 -22.21
CA PHE A 798 -3.12 17.81 -22.86
C PHE A 798 -4.33 17.34 -22.04
N GLY A 799 -5.26 16.61 -22.67
CA GLY A 799 -6.31 15.85 -21.97
C GLY A 799 -7.37 16.70 -21.25
N ASP A 800 -7.73 16.31 -20.01
CA ASP A 800 -8.74 16.98 -19.15
C ASP A 800 -8.42 18.45 -18.87
N GLN A 801 -7.13 18.81 -18.92
CA GLN A 801 -6.62 20.15 -18.70
C GLN A 801 -7.28 21.19 -19.60
N VAL A 802 -7.57 20.85 -20.86
CA VAL A 802 -8.21 21.75 -21.84
C VAL A 802 -9.65 22.06 -21.42
N VAL A 803 -10.39 21.05 -20.94
CA VAL A 803 -11.77 21.22 -20.46
C VAL A 803 -11.80 22.05 -19.17
N ASN A 804 -10.85 21.82 -18.26
CA ASN A 804 -10.70 22.62 -17.05
C ASN A 804 -10.26 24.07 -17.34
N ALA A 805 -9.47 24.31 -18.38
CA ALA A 805 -9.11 25.66 -18.84
C ALA A 805 -10.35 26.45 -19.32
N MET A 806 -11.18 25.83 -20.18
CA MET A 806 -12.45 26.41 -20.62
C MET A 806 -13.41 26.66 -19.45
N LYS A 807 -13.48 25.70 -18.51
CA LYS A 807 -14.30 25.80 -17.28
C LYS A 807 -13.85 26.97 -16.39
N ALA A 808 -12.54 27.17 -16.23
CA ALA A 808 -11.98 28.27 -15.44
C ALA A 808 -12.46 29.65 -15.94
N GLU A 809 -12.44 29.85 -17.26
CA GLU A 809 -12.88 31.08 -17.90
C GLU A 809 -14.42 31.23 -17.90
N ALA A 810 -15.16 30.16 -18.21
CA ALA A 810 -16.63 30.17 -18.22
C ALA A 810 -17.23 30.48 -16.82
N MET A 811 -16.62 29.94 -15.75
CA MET A 811 -16.97 30.30 -14.38
C MET A 811 -16.43 31.70 -14.00
N GLY A 812 -15.39 32.17 -14.69
CA GLY A 812 -14.63 33.39 -14.40
C GLY A 812 -13.85 33.31 -13.09
N VAL A 813 -13.39 32.11 -12.73
CA VAL A 813 -12.45 31.87 -11.62
C VAL A 813 -11.00 32.01 -12.07
N GLY A 814 -10.77 32.14 -13.38
CA GLY A 814 -9.46 32.32 -13.96
C GLY A 814 -9.51 32.69 -15.44
N LEU A 815 -8.34 32.64 -16.07
CA LEU A 815 -8.11 32.79 -17.51
C LEU A 815 -7.40 31.56 -18.06
N GLN A 816 -7.41 31.38 -19.37
CA GLN A 816 -6.70 30.30 -20.06
C GLN A 816 -5.77 30.83 -21.15
N VAL A 817 -4.64 30.16 -21.37
CA VAL A 817 -3.74 30.39 -22.51
C VAL A 817 -3.38 29.03 -23.11
N GLN A 818 -3.93 28.74 -24.28
CA GLN A 818 -3.84 27.43 -24.92
C GLN A 818 -2.43 27.12 -25.43
N ARG A 819 -2.05 25.83 -25.41
CA ARG A 819 -0.77 25.35 -25.95
C ARG A 819 -0.67 25.65 -27.46
N PRO A 820 0.35 26.37 -27.94
CA PRO A 820 0.52 26.65 -29.36
C PRO A 820 0.91 25.39 -30.15
N VAL A 821 0.38 25.29 -31.37
CA VAL A 821 0.77 24.30 -32.38
C VAL A 821 1.35 25.02 -33.60
N PRO A 822 2.62 25.47 -33.54
CA PRO A 822 3.24 26.21 -34.63
C PRO A 822 3.62 25.31 -35.81
N PRO A 823 3.75 25.87 -37.03
CA PRO A 823 4.50 25.26 -38.10
C PRO A 823 5.95 24.98 -37.71
N HIS A 824 6.55 23.96 -38.32
CA HIS A 824 7.95 23.63 -38.07
C HIS A 824 8.90 24.78 -38.45
N GLY A 825 9.80 25.15 -37.54
CA GLY A 825 10.70 26.30 -37.67
C GLY A 825 10.16 27.62 -37.10
N GLU A 826 8.87 27.68 -36.72
CA GLU A 826 8.25 28.87 -36.09
C GLU A 826 8.15 28.75 -34.56
N GLU A 827 8.73 27.70 -33.95
CA GLU A 827 8.59 27.39 -32.52
C GLU A 827 9.05 28.55 -31.63
N MET A 828 10.14 29.24 -31.99
CA MET A 828 10.66 30.38 -31.23
C MET A 828 9.70 31.59 -31.21
N ALA A 829 8.99 31.85 -32.32
CA ALA A 829 8.00 32.92 -32.38
C ALA A 829 6.76 32.56 -31.54
N ALA A 830 6.32 31.30 -31.61
CA ALA A 830 5.21 30.80 -30.80
C ALA A 830 5.53 30.78 -29.29
N ILE A 831 6.76 30.44 -28.89
CA ILE A 831 7.24 30.55 -27.50
C ILE A 831 7.15 32.00 -27.02
N ALA A 832 7.60 32.96 -27.82
CA ALA A 832 7.57 34.38 -27.47
C ALA A 832 6.14 34.92 -27.33
N SER A 833 5.24 34.59 -28.28
CA SER A 833 3.81 34.97 -28.19
C SER A 833 3.17 34.36 -26.95
N TYR A 834 3.34 33.06 -26.74
CA TYR A 834 2.75 32.35 -25.61
C TYR A 834 3.22 32.91 -24.26
N ARG A 835 4.52 33.20 -24.11
CA ARG A 835 5.08 33.87 -22.93
C ARG A 835 4.42 35.23 -22.68
N ALA A 836 4.21 36.03 -23.72
CA ALA A 836 3.54 37.32 -23.62
C ALA A 836 2.05 37.18 -23.23
N ASP A 837 1.33 36.23 -23.82
CA ASP A 837 -0.08 35.95 -23.53
C ASP A 837 -0.29 35.45 -22.09
N VAL A 838 0.57 34.53 -21.61
CA VAL A 838 0.58 34.08 -20.22
C VAL A 838 0.90 35.24 -19.26
N CYS A 839 1.87 36.09 -19.59
CA CYS A 839 2.21 37.27 -18.78
C CYS A 839 1.02 38.23 -18.67
N ALA A 840 0.35 38.54 -19.79
CA ALA A 840 -0.85 39.37 -19.80
C ALA A 840 -2.01 38.77 -18.97
N ALA A 841 -2.25 37.47 -19.10
CA ALA A 841 -3.26 36.74 -18.31
C ALA A 841 -2.95 36.77 -16.81
N LEU A 842 -1.69 36.59 -16.41
CA LEU A 842 -1.23 36.65 -15.03
C LEU A 842 -1.46 38.03 -14.39
N VAL A 843 -0.98 39.09 -15.05
CA VAL A 843 -1.16 40.47 -14.58
C VAL A 843 -2.64 40.79 -14.40
N ARG A 844 -3.47 40.45 -15.40
CA ARG A 844 -4.91 40.66 -15.37
C ARG A 844 -5.60 39.90 -14.23
N ALA A 845 -5.28 38.61 -14.06
CA ALA A 845 -5.89 37.77 -13.03
C ALA A 845 -5.51 38.18 -11.59
N LEU A 846 -4.31 38.75 -11.38
CA LEU A 846 -3.87 39.24 -10.05
C LEU A 846 -4.45 40.63 -9.72
N GLN A 847 -4.82 41.42 -10.73
CA GLN A 847 -5.35 42.78 -10.59
C GLN A 847 -6.87 42.82 -10.48
N GLU A 848 -7.59 42.04 -11.28
CA GLU A 848 -9.06 42.04 -11.30
C GLU A 848 -9.65 41.24 -10.11
N PRO A 849 -10.27 41.87 -9.10
CA PRO A 849 -10.71 41.17 -7.89
C PRO A 849 -11.87 40.18 -8.12
N GLN A 850 -12.52 40.24 -9.29
CA GLN A 850 -13.64 39.36 -9.63
C GLN A 850 -13.25 37.88 -9.68
N PHE A 851 -12.03 37.55 -10.13
CA PHE A 851 -11.55 36.16 -10.19
C PHE A 851 -11.43 35.57 -8.78
N ALA A 852 -10.79 36.30 -7.86
CA ALA A 852 -10.68 35.90 -6.46
C ALA A 852 -12.06 35.80 -5.77
N GLN A 853 -12.96 36.75 -5.99
CA GLN A 853 -14.32 36.70 -5.44
C GLN A 853 -15.11 35.47 -5.92
N LYS A 854 -14.99 35.12 -7.21
CA LYS A 854 -15.63 33.92 -7.77
C LYS A 854 -14.99 32.63 -7.25
N ALA A 855 -13.66 32.58 -7.13
CA ALA A 855 -12.96 31.44 -6.55
C ALA A 855 -13.35 31.21 -5.07
N GLN A 856 -13.52 32.27 -4.27
CA GLN A 856 -14.01 32.15 -2.88
C GLN A 856 -15.47 31.63 -2.81
N ARG A 857 -16.34 31.97 -3.77
CA ARG A 857 -17.68 31.33 -3.84
C ARG A 857 -17.58 29.85 -4.16
N CYS A 858 -16.66 29.45 -5.04
CA CYS A 858 -16.43 28.04 -5.37
C CYS A 858 -15.95 27.25 -4.14
N LYS A 859 -15.08 27.83 -3.31
CA LYS A 859 -14.66 27.27 -2.02
C LYS A 859 -15.83 26.94 -1.10
N GLU A 860 -16.84 27.81 -1.02
CA GLU A 860 -18.03 27.56 -0.21
C GLU A 860 -18.85 26.39 -0.75
N CYS A 861 -19.07 26.31 -2.07
CA CYS A 861 -19.72 25.16 -2.72
C CYS A 861 -18.96 23.84 -2.46
N LEU A 862 -17.64 23.84 -2.67
CA LEU A 862 -16.81 22.64 -2.48
C LEU A 862 -16.75 22.18 -1.02
N ARG A 863 -16.76 23.12 -0.06
CA ARG A 863 -16.89 22.79 1.37
C ARG A 863 -18.22 22.10 1.68
N ASN A 864 -19.31 22.53 1.04
CA ASN A 864 -20.64 21.95 1.25
C ASN A 864 -20.79 20.54 0.65
N ALA A 865 -19.92 20.12 -0.28
CA ALA A 865 -19.89 18.76 -0.80
C ALA A 865 -19.43 17.70 0.23
N GLY A 866 -18.84 18.13 1.35
CA GLY A 866 -18.62 17.30 2.56
C GLY A 866 -17.30 16.49 2.59
N GLY A 867 -16.56 16.43 1.49
CA GLY A 867 -15.20 15.90 1.43
C GLY A 867 -15.03 14.49 1.98
N ILE A 868 -13.93 14.30 2.70
CA ILE A 868 -13.56 13.04 3.37
C ILE A 868 -14.67 12.59 4.35
N CYS A 869 -15.35 13.52 5.03
CA CYS A 869 -16.42 13.18 5.97
C CYS A 869 -17.62 12.52 5.26
N LYS A 870 -18.10 13.09 4.16
CA LYS A 870 -19.20 12.50 3.37
C LYS A 870 -18.78 11.16 2.75
N ALA A 871 -17.58 11.09 2.18
CA ALA A 871 -17.05 9.84 1.62
C ALA A 871 -17.00 8.71 2.66
N ARG A 872 -16.52 9.00 3.86
CA ARG A 872 -16.49 8.06 5.00
C ARG A 872 -17.90 7.62 5.41
N GLU A 873 -18.86 8.54 5.52
CA GLU A 873 -20.23 8.22 5.93
C GLU A 873 -20.93 7.29 4.93
N LEU A 874 -20.73 7.51 3.63
CA LEU A 874 -21.22 6.62 2.57
C LEU A 874 -20.61 5.22 2.67
N LEU A 875 -19.30 5.12 2.90
CA LEU A 875 -18.61 3.83 3.09
C LEU A 875 -19.10 3.08 4.34
N PHE A 876 -19.33 3.78 5.46
CA PHE A 876 -19.90 3.18 6.66
C PHE A 876 -21.34 2.73 6.47
N GLY A 877 -22.11 3.42 5.60
CA GLY A 877 -23.43 2.99 5.18
C GLY A 877 -23.45 1.60 4.55
N LEU A 878 -22.46 1.26 3.73
CA LEU A 878 -22.33 -0.08 3.14
C LEU A 878 -22.02 -1.15 4.20
N VAL A 879 -21.06 -0.88 5.10
CA VAL A 879 -20.65 -1.85 6.14
C VAL A 879 -21.76 -2.07 7.19
N GLY A 880 -22.64 -1.07 7.39
CA GLY A 880 -23.77 -1.14 8.32
C GLY A 880 -25.00 -1.90 7.82
N GLN A 881 -25.11 -2.14 6.50
CA GLN A 881 -26.28 -2.80 5.89
C GLN A 881 -25.97 -4.27 5.55
N SER A 882 -26.52 -5.18 6.36
CA SER A 882 -26.72 -6.61 6.03
C SER A 882 -25.47 -7.47 5.77
N PHE A 883 -25.05 -8.23 6.78
CA PHE A 883 -24.31 -9.49 6.57
C PHE A 883 -25.22 -10.70 6.81
N PRO A 884 -25.72 -11.37 5.76
CA PRO A 884 -26.04 -12.79 5.85
C PRO A 884 -24.78 -13.55 6.27
N LYS A 885 -24.89 -14.49 7.21
CA LYS A 885 -23.78 -15.39 7.54
C LYS A 885 -23.38 -16.14 6.26
N LEU A 886 -22.12 -16.08 5.85
CA LEU A 886 -21.55 -16.93 4.79
C LEU A 886 -21.73 -18.40 5.18
N LEU A 887 -22.83 -19.00 4.71
CA LEU A 887 -23.17 -20.39 4.94
C LEU A 887 -22.39 -21.28 3.97
N GLY A 888 -21.32 -21.88 4.46
CA GLY A 888 -21.06 -23.32 4.30
C GLY A 888 -20.95 -23.93 2.88
N HIS A 889 -20.86 -23.14 1.81
CA HIS A 889 -20.51 -23.66 0.49
C HIS A 889 -18.98 -23.70 0.35
N GLY A 890 -18.46 -24.88 -0.01
CA GLY A 890 -17.04 -25.08 -0.25
C GLY A 890 -16.53 -24.24 -1.42
N PRO A 891 -15.21 -24.02 -1.53
CA PRO A 891 -14.63 -23.22 -2.59
C PRO A 891 -15.00 -23.81 -3.97
N PRO A 892 -15.32 -22.98 -4.98
CA PRO A 892 -15.33 -23.45 -6.36
C PRO A 892 -13.93 -23.98 -6.71
N VAL A 893 -13.87 -25.14 -7.36
CA VAL A 893 -12.61 -25.74 -7.79
C VAL A 893 -12.09 -24.91 -8.96
N LEU A 894 -11.03 -24.12 -8.72
CA LEU A 894 -10.29 -23.46 -9.79
C LEU A 894 -9.72 -24.54 -10.74
N PRO A 895 -9.88 -24.42 -12.07
CA PRO A 895 -9.19 -25.29 -13.00
C PRO A 895 -7.67 -25.14 -12.82
N THR A 896 -6.96 -26.26 -12.79
CA THR A 896 -5.50 -26.26 -12.72
C THR A 896 -4.89 -25.64 -13.97
N SER A 897 -3.91 -24.76 -13.79
CA SER A 897 -3.20 -24.03 -14.86
C SER A 897 -2.96 -24.87 -16.12
N THR A 898 -3.57 -24.47 -17.23
CA THR A 898 -3.01 -24.75 -18.55
C THR A 898 -1.65 -24.04 -18.63
N LYS A 899 -0.63 -24.75 -19.13
CA LYS A 899 0.69 -24.16 -19.32
C LYS A 899 0.65 -23.20 -20.50
N ALA A 900 1.45 -22.14 -20.45
CA ALA A 900 1.69 -21.24 -21.59
C ALA A 900 2.51 -21.87 -22.74
N SER A 901 2.43 -23.20 -22.94
CA SER A 901 3.12 -23.94 -24.00
C SER A 901 2.27 -24.18 -25.25
N ASP A 902 0.96 -23.97 -25.17
CA ASP A 902 0.01 -24.40 -26.19
C ASP A 902 -0.44 -23.20 -27.05
N VAL A 903 0.54 -22.44 -27.53
CA VAL A 903 0.35 -21.46 -28.62
C VAL A 903 0.50 -22.22 -29.95
N PRO A 904 -0.47 -22.13 -30.89
CA PRO A 904 -0.29 -22.69 -32.23
C PRO A 904 0.92 -22.02 -32.90
N GLY A 905 1.95 -22.81 -33.22
CA GLY A 905 3.17 -22.29 -33.83
C GLY A 905 2.88 -21.65 -35.19
N THR A 906 3.27 -20.40 -35.36
CA THR A 906 3.32 -19.76 -36.67
C THR A 906 4.46 -20.37 -37.48
N GLU A 907 4.12 -21.01 -38.59
CA GLU A 907 5.12 -21.50 -39.54
C GLU A 907 5.94 -20.32 -40.07
N SER A 908 7.27 -20.45 -40.05
CA SER A 908 8.16 -19.43 -40.60
C SER A 908 8.04 -19.40 -42.13
N PRO A 909 7.95 -18.23 -42.78
CA PRO A 909 7.91 -18.16 -44.23
C PRO A 909 9.23 -18.68 -44.84
N PRO A 910 9.19 -19.37 -45.99
CA PRO A 910 10.40 -19.85 -46.65
C PRO A 910 11.22 -18.67 -47.18
N ALA A 911 12.55 -18.80 -47.11
CA ALA A 911 13.46 -17.78 -47.62
C ALA A 911 13.30 -17.56 -49.13
N GLU A 912 13.18 -16.31 -49.55
CA GLU A 912 13.13 -15.94 -50.96
C GLU A 912 14.43 -16.29 -51.68
N THR A 913 14.35 -17.18 -52.67
CA THR A 913 15.40 -17.38 -53.66
C THR A 913 15.23 -16.37 -54.79
N SER A 914 16.33 -15.70 -55.16
CA SER A 914 16.37 -14.63 -56.15
C SER A 914 16.03 -15.07 -57.58
N ALA A 915 15.08 -14.36 -58.20
CA ALA A 915 14.91 -14.08 -59.65
C ALA A 915 14.67 -15.28 -60.61
N PRO A 916 14.10 -15.03 -61.82
CA PRO A 916 13.65 -13.76 -62.40
C PRO A 916 12.11 -13.57 -62.46
#